data_AF-A0AAU7AR96-F1
#
_entry.id   AF-A0AAU7AR96-F1
#
_cell.length_a   1.000
_cell.length_b   1.000
_cell.length_c   1.000
_cell.angle_alpha   90.00
_cell.angle_beta   90.00
_cell.angle_gamma   90.00
#
_symmetry.space_group_name_H-M   'P 1'
#
loop_
_entity.id
_entity.type
_entity.pdbx_description
1 polymer ?
#
loop_
_entity_poly.entity_id
_entity_poly.type
_entity_poly.pdbx_seq_one_letter_code
_entity_poly.pdbx_strand_id
1 'polypeptide(L)'
;METLEYTEVGRGISVFEDDTTVEGPVVFLDTPQAVIAFVTGGDVADTIVLARGGTTTFLTPALTAGVKGVVTLQGHPESHLGILSREYGIPCIMGVTFSKGVRSARGEVIPADGVRLRLDITTKDGCVLAEPGAPVDDTPPPEPTDADAEAAAMAEQIQVLLENFEGQIPHGAEGDKQIRAPFTTDILQLTDENTQRELTVTEANELQRYMAWNIWDFLALRATEGESGLIPRQEYECFGCIQQWQRYPDFYRLILDKVGVDGLVDIGATARREPANKVNLLHVWCSGFTPMFGRALLGELGIASTDDRAEDSRVLLQFMRRLYKGLWGSGDIFTSMRGYKAPMLDQVWLDRFAQDQVTLEDESRRKLFNTFNAATEMLGFLLHFDNRSGLNDTGPYDLGDGKFMIVRDHFLHDPMYHWHDVADELPHCITQAMVFDTAGATLETALMDGGTLFTKPGNYLKHLVSASVYVRDTWDTPASAIRRIDEAEMQAILDVCDPATTKLYKRIAGMSNRDKISCGAQVYYGEFIAAIARAAGVWDEMVNEHDFWELDEVTSQAYYPLVRDGLGVQLVGKLFITGTGFPPLPDGAFDEVPLADLHPLALRGSVADPPGDMAALAESGLVIETPAGWMLTEAGTAKHAALLSAELKSLDSDALAPIYDRFLAANGPFKALNSRWQSADEDGRWELVGELADIVGRVEPVLRRTTEQLPRFGGYDARLKDALAKVEAGEFDWVTSVKLESLHTVWMELHEDYLQTLGRSREEEGSY
;
A
#
# COMPACT_ATOMS: atom_id res chain seq x y z
N MET A 1 7.62 48.49 -36.90
CA MET A 1 7.97 47.87 -35.61
C MET A 1 7.91 46.38 -35.85
N GLU A 2 9.08 45.74 -35.97
CA GLU A 2 9.16 44.28 -36.04
C GLU A 2 8.56 43.73 -34.75
N THR A 3 7.52 42.91 -34.87
CA THR A 3 7.08 42.01 -33.80
C THR A 3 8.24 41.07 -33.53
N LEU A 4 9.03 41.37 -32.50
CA LEU A 4 10.09 40.47 -32.07
C LEU A 4 9.45 39.13 -31.70
N GLU A 5 9.82 38.07 -32.41
CA GLU A 5 9.20 36.75 -32.28
C GLU A 5 9.64 36.05 -30.99
N TYR A 6 8.67 35.49 -30.26
CA TYR A 6 8.94 34.56 -29.16
C TYR A 6 9.84 33.41 -29.64
N THR A 7 10.80 33.01 -28.82
CA THR A 7 11.74 31.93 -29.15
C THR A 7 11.44 30.69 -28.31
N GLU A 8 11.43 29.51 -28.94
CA GLU A 8 11.31 28.24 -28.21
C GLU A 8 12.46 28.08 -27.21
N VAL A 9 12.12 27.79 -25.96
CA VAL A 9 13.08 27.56 -24.87
C VAL A 9 12.91 26.19 -24.22
N GLY A 10 11.78 25.52 -24.37
CA GLY A 10 11.58 24.17 -23.83
C GLY A 10 10.42 23.41 -24.47
N ARG A 11 10.44 22.08 -24.29
CA ARG A 11 9.39 21.16 -24.73
C ARG A 11 9.02 20.18 -23.62
N GLY A 12 7.75 19.79 -23.59
CA GLY A 12 7.22 18.77 -22.69
C GLY A 12 5.91 18.20 -23.26
N ILE A 13 5.06 17.67 -22.39
CA ILE A 13 3.80 17.04 -22.78
C ILE A 13 2.65 17.92 -22.32
N SER A 14 1.80 18.34 -23.25
CA SER A 14 0.56 19.06 -22.93
C SER A 14 -0.38 18.14 -22.16
N VAL A 15 -0.90 18.64 -21.04
CA VAL A 15 -1.84 17.88 -20.20
C VAL A 15 -3.16 17.62 -20.92
N PHE A 16 -3.56 18.56 -21.79
CA PHE A 16 -4.66 18.45 -22.73
C PHE A 16 -4.42 19.41 -23.90
N GLU A 17 -5.08 19.18 -25.04
CA GLU A 17 -5.02 20.09 -26.17
C GLU A 17 -6.13 21.15 -26.13
N ASP A 18 -5.77 22.37 -26.49
CA ASP A 18 -6.69 23.50 -26.67
C ASP A 18 -6.23 24.39 -27.84
N ASP A 19 -7.15 25.05 -28.53
CA ASP A 19 -6.82 25.94 -29.66
C ASP A 19 -6.21 27.28 -29.20
N THR A 20 -6.15 27.52 -27.89
CA THR A 20 -5.63 28.75 -27.29
C THR A 20 -4.17 28.62 -26.84
N THR A 21 -3.44 29.74 -26.96
CA THR A 21 -2.11 29.90 -26.35
C THR A 21 -2.22 30.90 -25.20
N VAL A 22 -1.50 30.66 -24.11
CA VAL A 22 -1.48 31.58 -22.95
C VAL A 22 -0.13 32.24 -22.79
N GLU A 23 -0.15 33.53 -22.46
CA GLU A 23 1.07 34.34 -22.27
C GLU A 23 1.09 35.06 -20.93
N GLY A 24 2.15 34.94 -20.15
CA GLY A 24 2.28 35.61 -18.85
C GLY A 24 3.71 35.61 -18.31
N PRO A 25 4.05 36.48 -17.34
CA PRO A 25 5.30 36.36 -16.60
C PRO A 25 5.38 35.00 -15.90
N VAL A 26 6.57 34.40 -15.83
CA VAL A 26 6.82 33.15 -15.10
C VAL A 26 7.32 33.40 -13.68
N VAL A 27 6.93 32.55 -12.74
CA VAL A 27 7.53 32.47 -11.40
C VAL A 27 7.89 31.03 -11.06
N PHE A 28 9.11 30.79 -10.59
CA PHE A 28 9.55 29.50 -10.10
C PHE A 28 9.19 29.31 -8.62
N LEU A 29 8.36 28.31 -8.33
CA LEU A 29 7.95 27.96 -6.97
C LEU A 29 8.61 26.65 -6.56
N ASP A 30 9.53 26.72 -5.60
CA ASP A 30 10.34 25.56 -5.14
C ASP A 30 10.12 25.18 -3.67
N THR A 31 9.38 26.01 -2.91
CA THR A 31 9.07 25.80 -1.49
C THR A 31 7.63 26.17 -1.15
N PRO A 32 7.00 25.53 -0.15
CA PRO A 32 5.65 25.90 0.29
C PRO A 32 5.52 27.36 0.71
N GLN A 33 6.59 27.94 1.26
CA GLN A 33 6.64 29.36 1.64
C GLN A 33 6.63 30.27 0.42
N ALA A 34 7.32 29.91 -0.67
CA ALA A 34 7.26 30.65 -1.93
C ALA A 34 5.85 30.60 -2.53
N VAL A 35 5.17 29.46 -2.47
CA VAL A 35 3.77 29.31 -2.93
C VAL A 35 2.85 30.23 -2.12
N ILE A 36 2.95 30.22 -0.79
CA ILE A 36 2.15 31.11 0.08
C ILE A 36 2.45 32.58 -0.23
N ALA A 37 3.72 32.95 -0.34
CA ALA A 37 4.11 34.33 -0.64
C ALA A 37 3.54 34.78 -1.99
N PHE A 38 3.65 33.94 -3.02
CA PHE A 38 3.12 34.19 -4.36
C PHE A 38 1.61 34.47 -4.34
N VAL A 39 0.80 33.58 -3.77
CA VAL A 39 -0.66 33.75 -3.77
C VAL A 39 -1.12 34.94 -2.92
N THR A 40 -0.31 35.38 -1.94
CA THR A 40 -0.60 36.58 -1.15
C THR A 40 -0.08 37.89 -1.77
N GLY A 41 0.85 37.81 -2.72
CA GLY A 41 1.58 38.95 -3.28
C GLY A 41 0.87 39.70 -4.41
N GLY A 42 -0.14 39.10 -5.05
CA GLY A 42 -0.94 39.69 -6.12
C GLY A 42 -0.50 39.33 -7.55
N ASP A 43 -1.43 39.47 -8.51
CA ASP A 43 -1.35 39.14 -9.95
C ASP A 43 -1.21 37.66 -10.33
N VAL A 44 -1.78 36.76 -9.51
CA VAL A 44 -1.82 35.32 -9.77
C VAL A 44 -2.42 34.99 -11.15
N ALA A 45 -3.52 35.66 -11.50
CA ALA A 45 -4.28 35.37 -12.71
C ALA A 45 -3.57 35.73 -14.02
N ASP A 46 -2.55 36.60 -14.01
CA ASP A 46 -1.71 36.86 -15.19
C ASP A 46 -0.45 36.00 -15.23
N THR A 47 -0.14 35.25 -14.16
CA THR A 47 1.17 34.59 -13.98
C THR A 47 1.14 33.12 -14.40
N ILE A 48 2.22 32.67 -15.05
CA ILE A 48 2.53 31.26 -15.31
C ILE A 48 3.41 30.73 -14.16
N VAL A 49 3.01 29.63 -13.54
CA VAL A 49 3.80 28.99 -12.48
C VAL A 49 4.71 27.92 -13.06
N LEU A 50 5.98 27.95 -12.71
CA LEU A 50 6.94 26.87 -12.93
C LEU A 50 7.22 26.16 -11.60
N ALA A 51 7.13 24.83 -11.59
CA ALA A 51 7.49 24.00 -10.44
C ALA A 51 8.39 22.83 -10.86
N ARG A 52 9.13 22.25 -9.91
CA ARG A 52 9.95 21.06 -10.21
C ARG A 52 9.07 19.83 -10.44
N GLY A 53 8.32 19.43 -9.42
CA GLY A 53 7.51 18.21 -9.40
C GLY A 53 6.03 18.46 -9.73
N GLY A 54 5.38 17.42 -10.24
CA GLY A 54 3.96 17.43 -10.61
C GLY A 54 2.98 17.09 -9.48
N THR A 55 3.28 17.48 -8.24
CA THR A 55 2.38 17.15 -7.11
C THR A 55 1.35 18.25 -6.89
N THR A 56 0.09 17.84 -6.89
CA THR A 56 -1.07 18.72 -6.82
C THR A 56 -1.07 19.55 -5.55
N THR A 57 -0.86 18.92 -4.39
CA THR A 57 -0.93 19.60 -3.09
C THR A 57 0.07 20.74 -2.98
N PHE A 58 1.26 20.61 -3.57
CA PHE A 58 2.24 21.70 -3.56
C PHE A 58 1.74 22.96 -4.27
N LEU A 59 1.03 22.80 -5.40
CA LEU A 59 0.49 23.90 -6.19
C LEU A 59 -0.97 24.25 -5.88
N THR A 60 -1.61 23.55 -4.94
CA THR A 60 -3.02 23.77 -4.57
C THR A 60 -3.39 25.25 -4.40
N PRO A 61 -2.64 26.08 -3.64
CA PRO A 61 -2.99 27.49 -3.51
C PRO A 61 -2.93 28.26 -4.83
N ALA A 62 -1.96 27.95 -5.69
CA ALA A 62 -1.80 28.59 -7.00
C ALA A 62 -2.93 28.19 -7.97
N LEU A 63 -3.31 26.92 -8.00
CA LEU A 63 -4.44 26.43 -8.80
C LEU A 63 -5.75 27.08 -8.35
N THR A 64 -6.00 27.10 -7.04
CA THR A 64 -7.20 27.74 -6.43
C THR A 64 -7.29 29.22 -6.79
N ALA A 65 -6.16 29.91 -6.73
CA ALA A 65 -6.09 31.35 -7.01
C ALA A 65 -6.16 31.67 -8.53
N GLY A 66 -6.23 30.66 -9.40
CA GLY A 66 -6.52 30.81 -10.82
C GLY A 66 -5.33 31.27 -11.65
N VAL A 67 -4.16 30.63 -11.49
CA VAL A 67 -2.98 30.89 -12.34
C VAL A 67 -3.27 30.76 -13.83
N LYS A 68 -2.55 31.53 -14.65
CA LYS A 68 -2.74 31.58 -16.10
C LYS A 68 -2.28 30.31 -16.83
N GLY A 69 -1.29 29.63 -16.26
CA GLY A 69 -0.74 28.39 -16.78
C GLY A 69 0.25 27.75 -15.83
N VAL A 70 0.52 26.47 -16.04
CA VAL A 70 1.43 25.67 -15.20
C VAL A 70 2.48 24.98 -16.07
N VAL A 71 3.73 25.02 -15.64
CA VAL A 71 4.83 24.27 -16.24
C VAL A 71 5.52 23.45 -15.15
N THR A 72 5.82 22.18 -15.42
CA THR A 72 6.63 21.36 -14.51
C THR A 72 7.85 20.76 -15.19
N LEU A 73 8.95 20.58 -14.44
CA LEU A 73 10.16 19.91 -14.93
C LEU A 73 10.02 18.38 -14.94
N GLN A 74 9.16 17.84 -14.08
CA GLN A 74 8.93 16.40 -13.89
C GLN A 74 7.43 16.07 -13.90
N GLY A 75 7.10 14.78 -14.02
CA GLY A 75 5.74 14.24 -14.01
C GLY A 75 5.13 14.07 -15.42
N HIS A 76 3.96 13.43 -15.44
CA HIS A 76 3.24 13.04 -16.65
C HIS A 76 1.78 13.57 -16.60
N PRO A 77 1.09 13.81 -17.74
CA PRO A 77 -0.32 14.25 -17.75
C PRO A 77 -1.32 13.39 -16.99
N GLU A 78 -0.99 12.13 -16.75
CA GLU A 78 -1.82 11.19 -15.97
C GLU A 78 -1.64 11.36 -14.45
N SER A 79 -0.72 12.23 -14.04
CA SER A 79 -0.58 12.63 -12.65
C SER A 79 -1.77 13.42 -12.14
N HIS A 80 -1.91 13.47 -10.81
CA HIS A 80 -2.97 14.24 -10.17
C HIS A 80 -2.94 15.73 -10.52
N LEU A 81 -1.75 16.33 -10.70
CA LEU A 81 -1.66 17.74 -11.12
C LEU A 81 -2.19 17.90 -12.54
N GLY A 82 -1.89 16.93 -13.42
CA GLY A 82 -2.46 16.87 -14.75
C GLY A 82 -3.99 16.74 -14.72
N ILE A 83 -4.54 15.89 -13.85
CA ILE A 83 -5.98 15.78 -13.63
C ILE A 83 -6.56 17.14 -13.22
N LEU A 84 -6.13 17.74 -12.11
CA LEU A 84 -6.69 19.01 -11.66
C LEU A 84 -6.50 20.16 -12.65
N SER A 85 -5.37 20.22 -13.37
CA SER A 85 -5.15 21.25 -14.39
C SER A 85 -6.22 21.15 -15.50
N ARG A 86 -6.64 19.92 -15.88
CA ARG A 86 -7.79 19.72 -16.78
C ARG A 86 -9.10 20.16 -16.15
N GLU A 87 -9.34 19.80 -14.90
CA GLU A 87 -10.60 20.09 -14.20
C GLU A 87 -10.83 21.60 -14.02
N TYR A 88 -9.76 22.36 -13.77
CA TYR A 88 -9.78 23.83 -13.77
C TYR A 88 -9.72 24.45 -15.17
N GLY A 89 -9.36 23.69 -16.19
CA GLY A 89 -9.10 24.21 -17.54
C GLY A 89 -7.86 25.11 -17.62
N ILE A 90 -6.88 24.90 -16.75
CA ILE A 90 -5.62 25.66 -16.72
C ILE A 90 -4.62 25.02 -17.69
N PRO A 91 -4.12 25.75 -18.71
CA PRO A 91 -3.10 25.24 -19.62
C PRO A 91 -1.85 24.76 -18.87
N CYS A 92 -1.49 23.50 -19.10
CA CYS A 92 -0.39 22.87 -18.39
C CYS A 92 0.50 22.04 -19.32
N ILE A 93 1.82 22.22 -19.20
CA ILE A 93 2.84 21.42 -19.89
C ILE A 93 3.73 20.78 -18.82
N MET A 94 3.80 19.45 -18.83
CA MET A 94 4.54 18.67 -17.82
C MET A 94 5.79 18.02 -18.41
N GLY A 95 6.77 17.73 -17.55
CA GLY A 95 8.03 17.09 -17.95
C GLY A 95 8.87 17.95 -18.89
N VAL A 96 8.83 19.29 -18.72
CA VAL A 96 9.51 20.22 -19.62
C VAL A 96 11.02 20.18 -19.43
N THR A 97 11.73 19.94 -20.53
CA THR A 97 13.17 20.14 -20.61
C THR A 97 13.46 21.48 -21.27
N PHE A 98 14.07 22.40 -20.51
CA PHE A 98 14.49 23.70 -21.03
C PHE A 98 15.90 23.64 -21.63
N SER A 99 16.03 24.16 -22.83
CA SER A 99 17.30 24.31 -23.55
C SER A 99 18.00 25.65 -23.28
N LYS A 100 17.25 26.66 -22.79
CA LYS A 100 17.73 28.02 -22.52
C LYS A 100 17.08 28.57 -21.25
N GLY A 101 17.85 29.28 -20.44
CA GLY A 101 17.38 29.89 -19.20
C GLY A 101 18.54 30.19 -18.26
N VAL A 102 18.21 30.54 -17.01
CA VAL A 102 19.16 30.67 -15.90
C VAL A 102 19.28 29.35 -15.14
N ARG A 103 20.31 29.22 -14.30
CA ARG A 103 20.47 28.03 -13.45
C ARG A 103 19.76 28.20 -12.12
N SER A 104 18.94 27.21 -11.74
CA SER A 104 18.31 27.11 -10.43
C SER A 104 19.37 26.83 -9.34
N ALA A 105 18.99 26.96 -8.07
CA ALA A 105 19.85 26.59 -6.94
C ALA A 105 20.29 25.11 -6.95
N ARG A 106 19.55 24.24 -7.66
CA ARG A 106 19.88 22.82 -7.85
C ARG A 106 20.57 22.53 -9.19
N GLY A 107 20.90 23.55 -9.98
CA GLY A 107 21.64 23.43 -11.25
C GLY A 107 20.78 23.21 -12.50
N GLU A 108 19.46 23.18 -12.37
CA GLU A 108 18.53 23.00 -13.50
C GLU A 108 18.50 24.27 -14.36
N VAL A 109 18.36 24.11 -15.68
CA VAL A 109 18.13 25.25 -16.58
C VAL A 109 16.63 25.58 -16.57
N ILE A 110 16.27 26.80 -16.20
CA ILE A 110 14.89 27.29 -16.12
C ILE A 110 14.78 28.75 -16.57
N PRO A 111 13.63 29.21 -17.08
CA PRO A 111 13.39 30.64 -17.28
C PRO A 111 13.60 31.45 -15.99
N ALA A 112 14.16 32.65 -16.09
CA ALA A 112 14.28 33.54 -14.94
C ALA A 112 12.89 34.09 -14.53
N ASP A 113 12.68 34.32 -13.23
CA ASP A 113 11.45 34.93 -12.73
C ASP A 113 11.15 36.27 -13.43
N GLY A 114 9.88 36.46 -13.80
CA GLY A 114 9.37 37.65 -14.49
C GLY A 114 9.48 37.60 -16.02
N VAL A 115 10.23 36.64 -16.60
CA VAL A 115 10.28 36.44 -18.06
C VAL A 115 8.89 36.09 -18.57
N ARG A 116 8.44 36.76 -19.65
CA ARG A 116 7.17 36.40 -20.28
C ARG A 116 7.31 35.12 -21.09
N LEU A 117 6.48 34.13 -20.77
CA LEU A 117 6.38 32.88 -21.51
C LEU A 117 5.09 32.84 -22.32
N ARG A 118 5.12 32.14 -23.45
CA ARG A 118 3.96 31.66 -24.20
C ARG A 118 3.92 30.14 -24.10
N LEU A 119 2.80 29.59 -23.61
CA LEU A 119 2.54 28.15 -23.63
C LEU A 119 1.71 27.82 -24.87
N ASP A 120 2.21 26.92 -25.70
CA ASP A 120 1.50 26.36 -26.83
C ASP A 120 1.11 24.91 -26.50
N ILE A 121 -0.18 24.71 -26.26
CA ILE A 121 -0.81 23.42 -25.98
C ILE A 121 -1.73 22.96 -27.12
N THR A 122 -1.55 23.50 -28.33
CA THR A 122 -2.38 23.14 -29.50
C THR A 122 -2.16 21.70 -29.97
N THR A 123 -1.05 21.09 -29.54
CA THR A 123 -0.73 19.69 -29.77
C THR A 123 -0.30 19.02 -28.46
N LYS A 124 -0.27 17.69 -28.47
CA LYS A 124 0.25 16.91 -27.34
C LYS A 124 1.73 17.21 -27.04
N ASP A 125 2.51 17.59 -28.05
CA ASP A 125 3.89 18.06 -27.91
C ASP A 125 3.90 19.53 -27.49
N GLY A 126 3.76 19.77 -26.19
CA GLY A 126 3.68 21.10 -25.61
C GLY A 126 4.97 21.89 -25.79
N CYS A 127 4.83 23.14 -26.24
CA CYS A 127 5.97 24.03 -26.50
C CYS A 127 5.94 25.24 -25.56
N VAL A 128 7.09 25.55 -24.96
CA VAL A 128 7.29 26.73 -24.12
C VAL A 128 8.19 27.70 -24.86
N LEU A 129 7.67 28.90 -25.15
CA LEU A 129 8.40 29.97 -25.79
C LEU A 129 8.64 31.12 -24.81
N ALA A 130 9.80 31.76 -24.87
CA ALA A 130 10.12 32.93 -24.07
C ALA A 130 10.20 34.20 -24.92
N GLU A 131 9.96 35.34 -24.27
CA GLU A 131 10.10 36.64 -24.90
C GLU A 131 11.53 36.89 -25.42
N PRO A 132 11.69 37.70 -26.47
CA PRO A 132 12.98 38.06 -27.03
C PRO A 132 13.92 38.68 -25.99
N GLY A 133 15.15 38.18 -25.92
CA GLY A 133 16.17 38.72 -24.99
C GLY A 133 16.01 38.26 -23.54
N ALA A 134 15.19 37.25 -23.27
CA ALA A 134 15.12 36.60 -21.96
C ALA A 134 16.52 36.20 -21.46
N PRO A 135 16.83 36.37 -20.15
CA PRO A 135 18.14 36.02 -19.59
C PRO A 135 18.49 34.54 -19.81
N VAL A 136 19.72 34.30 -20.27
CA VAL A 136 20.29 32.96 -20.44
C VAL A 136 21.64 32.90 -19.76
N ASP A 137 21.92 31.81 -19.07
CA ASP A 137 23.26 31.45 -18.63
C ASP A 137 23.95 30.61 -19.74
N ASP A 138 24.79 31.28 -20.53
CA ASP A 138 25.56 30.66 -21.63
C ASP A 138 26.79 29.87 -21.13
N THR A 139 26.93 29.66 -19.82
CA THR A 139 28.02 28.84 -19.28
C THR A 139 27.87 27.40 -19.80
N PRO A 140 28.86 26.88 -20.55
CA PRO A 140 28.76 25.54 -21.12
C PRO A 140 28.56 24.51 -19.99
N PRO A 141 27.70 23.50 -20.20
CA PRO A 141 27.57 22.42 -19.24
C PRO A 141 28.94 21.75 -19.03
N PRO A 142 29.23 21.24 -17.83
CA PRO A 142 30.42 20.44 -17.61
C PRO A 142 30.48 19.27 -18.63
N GLU A 143 31.68 18.86 -19.02
CA GLU A 143 31.81 17.71 -19.93
C GLU A 143 31.15 16.47 -19.29
N PRO A 144 30.36 15.69 -20.06
CA PRO A 144 29.70 14.51 -19.56
C PRO A 144 30.74 13.50 -19.06
N THR A 145 30.52 13.05 -17.83
CA THR A 145 31.34 12.06 -17.15
C THR A 145 30.90 10.64 -17.50
N ASP A 146 31.71 9.63 -17.16
CA ASP A 146 31.30 8.22 -17.28
C ASP A 146 30.00 7.94 -16.50
N ALA A 147 29.81 8.61 -15.36
CA ALA A 147 28.58 8.52 -14.57
C ALA A 147 27.36 9.10 -15.29
N ASP A 148 27.53 10.15 -16.11
CA ASP A 148 26.45 10.71 -16.93
C ASP A 148 26.06 9.76 -18.06
N ALA A 149 27.02 9.04 -18.63
CA ALA A 149 26.76 8.00 -19.64
C ALA A 149 26.02 6.79 -19.02
N GLU A 150 26.42 6.36 -17.82
CA GLU A 150 25.72 5.31 -17.07
C GLU A 150 24.29 5.72 -16.70
N ALA A 151 24.09 6.97 -16.25
CA ALA A 151 22.77 7.51 -15.94
C ALA A 151 21.88 7.58 -17.18
N ALA A 152 22.42 7.96 -18.35
CA ALA A 152 21.68 7.97 -19.61
C ALA A 152 21.25 6.56 -20.04
N ALA A 153 22.15 5.57 -19.92
CA ALA A 153 21.83 4.17 -20.22
C ALA A 153 20.77 3.60 -19.26
N MET A 154 20.85 3.94 -17.97
CA MET A 154 19.83 3.58 -16.98
C MET A 154 18.48 4.23 -17.31
N ALA A 155 18.47 5.50 -17.71
CA ALA A 155 17.25 6.18 -18.12
C ALA A 155 16.57 5.53 -19.34
N GLU A 156 17.36 5.06 -20.31
CA GLU A 156 16.84 4.31 -21.47
C GLU A 156 16.20 2.97 -21.03
N GLN A 157 16.82 2.25 -20.10
CA GLN A 157 16.24 1.02 -19.54
C GLN A 157 14.94 1.29 -18.76
N ILE A 158 14.92 2.34 -17.94
CA ILE A 158 13.72 2.78 -17.22
C ILE A 158 12.60 3.11 -18.22
N GLN A 159 12.91 3.79 -19.33
CA GLN A 159 11.92 4.11 -20.36
C GLN A 159 11.30 2.85 -20.97
N VAL A 160 12.10 1.81 -21.25
CA VAL A 160 11.58 0.52 -21.74
C VAL A 160 10.61 -0.11 -20.72
N LEU A 161 10.96 -0.07 -19.44
CA LEU A 161 10.13 -0.63 -18.37
C LEU A 161 8.89 0.24 -18.05
N LEU A 162 8.91 1.52 -18.38
CA LEU A 162 7.75 2.41 -18.31
C LEU A 162 6.75 2.14 -19.44
N GLU A 163 7.22 1.68 -20.60
CA GLU A 163 6.37 1.40 -21.77
C GLU A 163 5.86 -0.04 -21.82
N ASN A 164 6.63 -0.99 -21.25
CA ASN A 164 6.30 -2.41 -21.22
C ASN A 164 6.66 -3.04 -19.88
N PHE A 165 5.70 -3.76 -19.28
CA PHE A 165 5.89 -4.53 -18.05
C PHE A 165 6.93 -5.64 -18.29
N GLU A 166 7.93 -5.73 -17.40
CA GLU A 166 9.09 -6.61 -17.56
C GLU A 166 9.83 -6.41 -18.92
N GLY A 167 9.63 -5.24 -19.56
CA GLY A 167 10.17 -4.89 -20.88
C GLY A 167 9.50 -5.62 -22.05
N GLN A 168 8.38 -6.31 -21.84
CA GLN A 168 7.78 -7.23 -22.82
C GLN A 168 6.28 -7.08 -22.99
N ILE A 169 5.53 -6.86 -21.90
CA ILE A 169 4.07 -6.89 -21.92
C ILE A 169 3.54 -5.45 -22.00
N PRO A 170 2.79 -5.07 -23.05
CA PRO A 170 2.34 -3.70 -23.23
C PRO A 170 1.20 -3.32 -22.26
N HIS A 171 0.81 -2.06 -22.30
CA HIS A 171 -0.41 -1.56 -21.66
C HIS A 171 -1.71 -2.10 -22.30
N GLY A 172 -2.82 -1.94 -21.59
CA GLY A 172 -4.16 -2.07 -22.16
C GLY A 172 -4.63 -3.51 -22.40
N ALA A 173 -5.67 -3.65 -23.22
CA ALA A 173 -6.31 -4.94 -23.52
C ALA A 173 -5.39 -5.96 -24.22
N GLU A 174 -4.29 -5.52 -24.82
CA GLU A 174 -3.28 -6.43 -25.37
C GLU A 174 -2.39 -6.99 -24.25
N GLY A 175 -1.94 -6.14 -23.33
CA GLY A 175 -1.22 -6.56 -22.13
C GLY A 175 -2.01 -7.56 -21.30
N ASP A 176 -3.30 -7.28 -21.07
CA ASP A 176 -4.22 -8.17 -20.36
C ASP A 176 -4.24 -9.59 -20.95
N LYS A 177 -4.28 -9.72 -22.28
CA LYS A 177 -4.27 -11.04 -22.93
C LYS A 177 -2.93 -11.73 -22.77
N GLN A 178 -1.83 -10.99 -22.91
CA GLN A 178 -0.48 -11.55 -22.84
C GLN A 178 -0.12 -12.02 -21.43
N ILE A 179 -0.42 -11.22 -20.39
CA ILE A 179 -0.11 -11.59 -19.00
C ILE A 179 -0.89 -12.83 -18.54
N ARG A 180 -2.12 -13.02 -19.05
CA ARG A 180 -2.98 -14.17 -18.70
C ARG A 180 -2.72 -15.42 -19.53
N ALA A 181 -2.08 -15.31 -20.68
CA ALA A 181 -1.84 -16.44 -21.58
C ALA A 181 -1.19 -17.68 -20.92
N PRO A 182 -0.23 -17.55 -19.97
CA PRO A 182 0.38 -18.70 -19.31
C PRO A 182 -0.43 -19.24 -18.10
N PHE A 183 -1.53 -18.59 -17.71
CA PHE A 183 -2.28 -18.99 -16.51
C PHE A 183 -3.00 -20.32 -16.74
N THR A 184 -3.01 -21.15 -15.71
CA THR A 184 -3.53 -22.51 -15.72
C THR A 184 -4.84 -22.64 -14.93
N THR A 185 -5.17 -21.64 -14.12
CA THR A 185 -6.37 -21.62 -13.28
C THR A 185 -7.40 -20.62 -13.81
N ASP A 186 -8.63 -20.70 -13.31
CA ASP A 186 -9.67 -19.71 -13.58
C ASP A 186 -9.68 -18.58 -12.53
N ILE A 187 -8.56 -18.37 -11.82
CA ILE A 187 -8.55 -17.48 -10.66
C ILE A 187 -9.05 -16.08 -11.00
N LEU A 188 -8.77 -15.50 -12.16
CA LEU A 188 -9.27 -14.15 -12.50
C LEU A 188 -10.78 -14.07 -12.79
N GLN A 189 -11.50 -15.19 -12.74
CA GLN A 189 -12.96 -15.25 -12.78
C GLN A 189 -13.54 -15.27 -11.37
N LEU A 190 -14.61 -14.53 -11.14
CA LEU A 190 -15.38 -14.52 -9.90
C LEU A 190 -16.56 -15.48 -10.02
N THR A 191 -16.44 -16.68 -9.45
CA THR A 191 -17.49 -17.69 -9.40
C THR A 191 -17.94 -17.94 -7.97
N ASP A 192 -19.13 -18.51 -7.78
CA ASP A 192 -19.58 -18.87 -6.42
C ASP A 192 -18.64 -19.93 -5.81
N GLU A 193 -18.16 -20.88 -6.62
CA GLU A 193 -17.25 -21.93 -6.16
C GLU A 193 -15.90 -21.38 -5.69
N ASN A 194 -15.21 -20.60 -6.53
CA ASN A 194 -13.84 -20.18 -6.24
C ASN A 194 -13.72 -19.03 -5.23
N THR A 195 -14.84 -18.36 -4.92
CA THR A 195 -14.87 -17.34 -3.86
C THR A 195 -15.29 -17.88 -2.49
N GLN A 196 -15.87 -19.08 -2.44
CA GLN A 196 -16.27 -19.75 -1.20
C GLN A 196 -15.15 -20.59 -0.58
N ARG A 197 -14.26 -21.18 -1.39
CA ARG A 197 -13.09 -21.90 -0.88
C ARG A 197 -11.88 -20.99 -0.67
N GLU A 198 -10.83 -21.53 -0.07
CA GLU A 198 -9.52 -20.89 0.02
C GLU A 198 -8.67 -21.11 -1.24
N LEU A 199 -7.69 -20.24 -1.43
CA LEU A 199 -6.78 -20.27 -2.58
C LEU A 199 -5.74 -21.38 -2.45
N THR A 200 -5.37 -21.95 -3.60
CA THR A 200 -4.13 -22.72 -3.75
C THR A 200 -2.95 -21.79 -3.98
N VAL A 201 -1.72 -22.27 -3.77
CA VAL A 201 -0.49 -21.47 -4.01
C VAL A 201 -0.40 -21.02 -5.47
N THR A 202 -0.73 -21.90 -6.42
CA THR A 202 -0.76 -21.58 -7.85
C THR A 202 -1.71 -20.42 -8.15
N GLU A 203 -2.94 -20.47 -7.60
CA GLU A 203 -3.92 -19.40 -7.79
C GLU A 203 -3.48 -18.08 -7.15
N ALA A 204 -2.91 -18.13 -5.95
CA ALA A 204 -2.38 -16.94 -5.28
C ALA A 204 -1.23 -16.31 -6.08
N ASN A 205 -0.36 -17.12 -6.69
CA ASN A 205 0.75 -16.65 -7.52
C ASN A 205 0.29 -16.09 -8.87
N GLU A 206 -0.67 -16.74 -9.53
CA GLU A 206 -1.28 -16.22 -10.77
C GLU A 206 -2.00 -14.89 -10.53
N LEU A 207 -2.76 -14.78 -9.42
CA LEU A 207 -3.40 -13.53 -9.04
C LEU A 207 -2.38 -12.42 -8.75
N GLN A 208 -1.35 -12.69 -7.95
CA GLN A 208 -0.29 -11.71 -7.65
C GLN A 208 0.45 -11.26 -8.91
N ARG A 209 0.73 -12.19 -9.85
CA ARG A 209 1.34 -11.85 -11.13
C ARG A 209 0.46 -10.91 -11.95
N TYR A 210 -0.86 -11.14 -11.97
CA TYR A 210 -1.78 -10.21 -12.62
C TYR A 210 -1.86 -8.87 -11.90
N MET A 211 -1.87 -8.87 -10.56
CA MET A 211 -1.87 -7.65 -9.76
C MET A 211 -0.64 -6.78 -10.05
N ALA A 212 0.54 -7.38 -10.20
CA ALA A 212 1.77 -6.68 -10.57
C ALA A 212 1.64 -5.96 -11.93
N TRP A 213 1.08 -6.64 -12.94
CA TRP A 213 0.82 -6.02 -14.23
C TRP A 213 -0.30 -4.98 -14.17
N ASN A 214 -1.40 -5.24 -13.46
CA ASN A 214 -2.56 -4.34 -13.35
C ASN A 214 -2.18 -3.01 -12.67
N ILE A 215 -1.39 -3.04 -11.59
CA ILE A 215 -0.92 -1.81 -10.96
C ILE A 215 0.08 -1.07 -11.86
N TRP A 216 0.93 -1.79 -12.60
CA TRP A 216 1.86 -1.20 -13.56
C TRP A 216 1.08 -0.53 -14.70
N ASP A 217 0.06 -1.19 -15.24
CA ASP A 217 -0.78 -0.66 -16.32
C ASP A 217 -1.47 0.64 -15.92
N PHE A 218 -1.77 0.80 -14.63
CA PHE A 218 -2.35 2.01 -14.06
C PHE A 218 -1.30 3.07 -13.68
N LEU A 219 -0.20 2.70 -13.02
CA LEU A 219 0.68 3.62 -12.29
C LEU A 219 2.09 3.77 -12.86
N ALA A 220 2.52 2.97 -13.84
CA ALA A 220 3.91 3.01 -14.34
C ALA A 220 4.34 4.42 -14.74
N LEU A 221 3.53 5.12 -15.54
CA LEU A 221 3.85 6.48 -15.99
C LEU A 221 3.85 7.51 -14.84
N ARG A 222 3.16 7.21 -13.73
CA ARG A 222 3.18 8.04 -12.51
C ARG A 222 4.45 7.87 -11.69
N ALA A 223 5.27 6.84 -11.93
CA ALA A 223 6.58 6.73 -11.29
C ALA A 223 7.55 7.87 -11.68
N THR A 224 7.24 8.62 -12.74
CA THR A 224 7.95 9.86 -13.12
C THR A 224 7.52 11.10 -12.33
N GLU A 225 6.51 10.98 -11.47
CA GLU A 225 6.10 12.04 -10.57
C GLU A 225 7.22 12.30 -9.55
N GLY A 226 7.84 13.48 -9.66
CA GLY A 226 8.85 13.92 -8.70
C GLY A 226 8.33 14.03 -7.27
N GLU A 227 9.25 14.21 -6.34
CA GLU A 227 8.96 14.44 -4.91
C GLU A 227 7.94 15.56 -4.71
N SER A 228 6.99 15.36 -3.79
CA SER A 228 6.10 16.44 -3.36
C SER A 228 6.88 17.47 -2.57
N GLY A 229 6.72 18.75 -2.92
CA GLY A 229 7.31 19.84 -2.15
C GLY A 229 6.65 20.05 -0.78
N LEU A 230 5.48 19.45 -0.53
CA LEU A 230 4.73 19.62 0.72
C LEU A 230 4.62 18.34 1.56
N ILE A 231 4.22 17.22 0.97
CA ILE A 231 3.87 15.96 1.68
C ILE A 231 4.77 14.81 1.22
N PRO A 232 5.59 14.19 2.09
CA PRO A 232 6.51 13.09 1.74
C PRO A 232 5.73 11.81 1.39
N ARG A 233 5.26 11.74 0.15
CA ARG A 233 4.30 10.75 -0.32
C ARG A 233 4.86 9.35 -0.29
N GLN A 234 5.98 9.15 -0.98
CA GLN A 234 6.57 7.84 -1.14
C GLN A 234 6.86 7.20 0.23
N GLU A 235 7.35 8.00 1.18
CA GLU A 235 7.60 7.55 2.55
C GLU A 235 6.29 7.11 3.22
N TYR A 236 5.26 7.95 3.29
CA TYR A 236 4.04 7.56 3.99
C TYR A 236 3.32 6.39 3.30
N GLU A 237 3.42 6.26 1.97
CA GLU A 237 2.88 5.13 1.21
C GLU A 237 3.56 3.83 1.66
N CYS A 238 4.89 3.84 1.78
CA CYS A 238 5.63 2.68 2.28
C CYS A 238 5.18 2.28 3.69
N PHE A 239 5.08 3.26 4.60
CA PHE A 239 4.62 3.00 5.96
C PHE A 239 3.21 2.46 6.02
N GLY A 240 2.29 3.09 5.30
CA GLY A 240 0.91 2.69 5.24
C GLY A 240 0.78 1.25 4.74
N CYS A 241 1.45 0.91 3.63
CA CYS A 241 1.44 -0.45 3.09
C CYS A 241 2.03 -1.48 4.06
N ILE A 242 3.16 -1.17 4.71
CA ILE A 242 3.78 -2.06 5.72
C ILE A 242 2.83 -2.28 6.90
N GLN A 243 2.23 -1.21 7.44
CA GLN A 243 1.26 -1.32 8.54
C GLN A 243 0.06 -2.18 8.16
N GLN A 244 -0.44 -2.03 6.92
CA GLN A 244 -1.52 -2.87 6.41
C GLN A 244 -1.11 -4.34 6.34
N TRP A 245 0.07 -4.67 5.81
CA TRP A 245 0.59 -6.04 5.83
C TRP A 245 0.65 -6.61 7.26
N GLN A 246 1.10 -5.80 8.21
CA GLN A 246 1.23 -6.24 9.60
C GLN A 246 -0.14 -6.52 10.24
N ARG A 247 -1.15 -5.70 10.00
CA ARG A 247 -2.40 -5.68 10.80
C ARG A 247 -3.67 -6.12 10.07
N TYR A 248 -3.79 -5.89 8.77
CA TYR A 248 -5.01 -6.24 8.02
C TYR A 248 -5.38 -7.73 8.04
N PRO A 249 -4.43 -8.70 7.99
CA PRO A 249 -4.80 -10.11 8.03
C PRO A 249 -5.65 -10.47 9.25
N ASP A 250 -5.29 -9.93 10.42
CA ASP A 250 -6.03 -10.18 11.67
C ASP A 250 -7.40 -9.49 11.65
N PHE A 251 -7.49 -8.26 11.12
CA PHE A 251 -8.77 -7.56 10.96
C PHE A 251 -9.69 -8.19 9.90
N TYR A 252 -9.14 -8.78 8.86
CA TYR A 252 -9.92 -9.49 7.84
C TYR A 252 -10.48 -10.79 8.40
N ARG A 253 -9.71 -11.51 9.22
CA ARG A 253 -10.23 -12.64 10.00
C ARG A 253 -11.35 -12.20 10.93
N LEU A 254 -11.18 -11.11 11.68
CA LEU A 254 -12.23 -10.56 12.55
C LEU A 254 -13.52 -10.24 11.77
N ILE A 255 -13.41 -9.60 10.61
CA ILE A 255 -14.56 -9.31 9.74
C ILE A 255 -15.21 -10.62 9.26
N LEU A 256 -14.42 -11.59 8.77
CA LEU A 256 -14.91 -12.87 8.29
C LEU A 256 -15.58 -13.69 9.40
N ASP A 257 -15.04 -13.69 10.61
CA ASP A 257 -15.64 -14.36 11.77
C ASP A 257 -16.99 -13.73 12.12
N LYS A 258 -17.13 -12.42 11.92
CA LYS A 258 -18.37 -11.68 12.19
C LYS A 258 -19.46 -11.93 11.16
N VAL A 259 -19.13 -11.81 9.87
CA VAL A 259 -20.14 -11.76 8.79
C VAL A 259 -20.11 -12.98 7.85
N GLY A 260 -19.08 -13.80 7.93
CA GLY A 260 -18.83 -14.91 7.00
C GLY A 260 -18.53 -14.44 5.58
N VAL A 261 -18.30 -15.40 4.68
CA VAL A 261 -18.02 -15.14 3.26
C VAL A 261 -19.20 -14.43 2.58
N ASP A 262 -20.42 -14.93 2.79
CA ASP A 262 -21.63 -14.35 2.18
C ASP A 262 -21.90 -12.92 2.64
N GLY A 263 -21.66 -12.63 3.93
CA GLY A 263 -21.78 -11.28 4.45
C GLY A 263 -20.72 -10.34 3.89
N LEU A 264 -19.49 -10.81 3.68
CA LEU A 264 -18.45 -10.01 3.03
C LEU A 264 -18.79 -9.71 1.55
N VAL A 265 -19.34 -10.70 0.84
CA VAL A 265 -19.86 -10.52 -0.53
C VAL A 265 -21.02 -9.51 -0.54
N ASP A 266 -21.94 -9.56 0.42
CA ASP A 266 -23.01 -8.55 0.52
C ASP A 266 -22.46 -7.15 0.82
N ILE A 267 -21.45 -7.03 1.70
CA ILE A 267 -20.75 -5.76 1.93
C ILE A 267 -20.21 -5.21 0.61
N GLY A 268 -19.49 -6.01 -0.18
CA GLY A 268 -18.99 -5.61 -1.49
C GLY A 268 -20.08 -5.15 -2.46
N ALA A 269 -21.29 -5.73 -2.38
CA ALA A 269 -22.44 -5.35 -3.20
C ALA A 269 -22.99 -3.93 -2.88
N THR A 270 -22.58 -3.33 -1.77
CA THR A 270 -22.91 -1.94 -1.41
C THR A 270 -22.51 -0.95 -2.51
N ALA A 271 -21.40 -1.21 -3.22
CA ALA A 271 -20.93 -0.38 -4.33
C ALA A 271 -21.97 -0.19 -5.45
N ARG A 272 -22.89 -1.15 -5.62
CA ARG A 272 -23.97 -1.09 -6.62
C ARG A 272 -25.23 -0.39 -6.08
N ARG A 273 -25.47 -0.55 -4.78
CA ARG A 273 -26.69 -0.10 -4.07
C ARG A 273 -26.59 1.36 -3.61
N GLU A 274 -25.39 1.83 -3.30
CA GLU A 274 -25.16 3.12 -2.64
C GLU A 274 -24.04 3.93 -3.31
N PRO A 275 -24.35 5.05 -3.98
CA PRO A 275 -23.34 6.05 -4.29
C PRO A 275 -22.84 6.74 -3.01
N ALA A 276 -21.79 7.55 -3.12
CA ALA A 276 -21.24 8.31 -2.00
C ALA A 276 -20.76 7.41 -0.83
N ASN A 277 -20.31 6.19 -1.14
CA ASN A 277 -19.86 5.21 -0.15
C ASN A 277 -18.43 4.76 -0.48
N LYS A 278 -17.58 4.62 0.54
CA LYS A 278 -16.20 4.16 0.40
C LYS A 278 -16.08 2.63 0.24
N VAL A 279 -17.16 1.86 0.35
CA VAL A 279 -17.19 0.51 -0.25
C VAL A 279 -17.40 0.66 -1.76
N ASN A 280 -16.32 0.96 -2.46
CA ASN A 280 -16.29 1.24 -3.90
C ASN A 280 -15.06 0.61 -4.57
N LEU A 281 -14.89 0.85 -5.88
CA LEU A 281 -13.86 0.20 -6.69
C LEU A 281 -12.43 0.44 -6.16
N LEU A 282 -12.07 1.70 -5.86
CA LEU A 282 -10.75 2.05 -5.33
C LEU A 282 -10.44 1.32 -4.02
N HIS A 283 -11.36 1.37 -3.05
CA HIS A 283 -11.10 0.82 -1.72
C HIS A 283 -11.10 -0.72 -1.74
N VAL A 284 -11.94 -1.33 -2.57
CA VAL A 284 -11.90 -2.79 -2.79
C VAL A 284 -10.60 -3.19 -3.46
N TRP A 285 -10.11 -2.46 -4.46
CA TRP A 285 -8.81 -2.70 -5.07
C TRP A 285 -7.67 -2.59 -4.05
N CYS A 286 -7.61 -1.48 -3.30
CA CYS A 286 -6.58 -1.29 -2.28
C CYS A 286 -6.65 -2.33 -1.15
N SER A 287 -7.81 -2.90 -0.82
CA SER A 287 -7.94 -3.91 0.24
C SER A 287 -7.03 -5.14 0.05
N GLY A 288 -6.62 -5.45 -1.19
CA GLY A 288 -5.62 -6.48 -1.48
C GLY A 288 -4.27 -5.94 -1.95
N PHE A 289 -4.26 -4.88 -2.76
CA PHE A 289 -3.02 -4.40 -3.40
C PHE A 289 -2.02 -3.80 -2.42
N THR A 290 -2.45 -2.86 -1.57
CA THR A 290 -1.56 -2.13 -0.67
C THR A 290 -0.95 -2.99 0.46
N PRO A 291 -1.68 -3.91 1.13
CA PRO A 291 -1.03 -4.81 2.09
C PRO A 291 -0.05 -5.78 1.42
N MET A 292 -0.37 -6.31 0.23
CA MET A 292 0.55 -7.19 -0.49
C MET A 292 1.82 -6.46 -0.96
N PHE A 293 1.69 -5.17 -1.31
CA PHE A 293 2.85 -4.32 -1.58
C PHE A 293 3.70 -4.08 -0.33
N GLY A 294 3.07 -4.00 0.85
CA GLY A 294 3.75 -3.94 2.15
C GLY A 294 4.67 -5.14 2.41
N ARG A 295 4.25 -6.34 2.00
CA ARG A 295 5.08 -7.56 2.04
C ARG A 295 6.34 -7.41 1.19
N ALA A 296 6.22 -6.90 -0.04
CA ALA A 296 7.36 -6.69 -0.93
C ALA A 296 8.35 -5.65 -0.38
N LEU A 297 7.83 -4.56 0.20
CA LEU A 297 8.64 -3.52 0.82
C LEU A 297 9.50 -4.07 1.98
N LEU A 298 8.93 -4.90 2.85
CA LEU A 298 9.70 -5.51 3.94
C LEU A 298 10.80 -6.45 3.43
N GLY A 299 10.53 -7.18 2.35
CA GLY A 299 11.53 -8.01 1.66
C GLY A 299 12.69 -7.17 1.11
N GLU A 300 12.39 -6.10 0.38
CA GLU A 300 13.41 -5.17 -0.16
C GLU A 300 14.23 -4.48 0.93
N LEU A 301 13.61 -4.19 2.08
CA LEU A 301 14.29 -3.61 3.23
C LEU A 301 15.12 -4.65 4.02
N GLY A 302 14.97 -5.94 3.73
CA GLY A 302 15.62 -7.02 4.48
C GLY A 302 15.13 -7.14 5.92
N ILE A 303 13.95 -6.60 6.24
CA ILE A 303 13.38 -6.62 7.60
C ILE A 303 12.62 -7.92 7.84
N ALA A 304 11.93 -8.46 6.83
CA ALA A 304 11.22 -9.72 6.91
C ALA A 304 11.34 -10.49 5.59
N SER A 305 11.28 -11.82 5.64
CA SER A 305 11.24 -12.63 4.43
C SER A 305 9.88 -12.50 3.75
N THR A 306 9.87 -12.52 2.42
CA THR A 306 8.62 -12.60 1.66
C THR A 306 7.96 -13.97 1.80
N ASP A 307 8.68 -14.99 2.25
CA ASP A 307 8.12 -16.34 2.39
C ASP A 307 7.39 -16.53 3.73
N ASP A 308 7.61 -15.61 4.67
CA ASP A 308 6.93 -15.61 5.97
C ASP A 308 5.44 -15.33 5.80
N ARG A 309 4.65 -15.85 6.74
CA ARG A 309 3.21 -15.54 6.87
C ARG A 309 2.43 -15.73 5.56
N ALA A 310 2.74 -16.77 4.79
CA ALA A 310 2.05 -17.07 3.54
C ALA A 310 0.52 -17.13 3.68
N GLU A 311 0.02 -17.64 4.82
CA GLU A 311 -1.41 -17.67 5.13
C GLU A 311 -2.07 -16.28 5.16
N ASP A 312 -1.33 -15.26 5.60
CA ASP A 312 -1.83 -13.87 5.58
C ASP A 312 -2.00 -13.38 4.14
N SER A 313 -1.09 -13.75 3.23
CA SER A 313 -1.27 -13.50 1.78
C SER A 313 -2.54 -14.18 1.27
N ARG A 314 -2.81 -15.43 1.68
CA ARG A 314 -4.03 -16.16 1.28
C ARG A 314 -5.29 -15.42 1.73
N VAL A 315 -5.34 -15.01 3.01
CA VAL A 315 -6.46 -14.25 3.58
C VAL A 315 -6.68 -12.94 2.85
N LEU A 316 -5.63 -12.12 2.67
CA LEU A 316 -5.72 -10.81 2.01
C LEU A 316 -6.25 -10.93 0.58
N LEU A 317 -5.66 -11.82 -0.21
CA LEU A 317 -6.02 -12.04 -1.61
C LEU A 317 -7.47 -12.52 -1.73
N GLN A 318 -7.89 -13.49 -0.90
CA GLN A 318 -9.23 -14.04 -0.97
C GLN A 318 -10.30 -13.07 -0.42
N PHE A 319 -9.96 -12.28 0.60
CA PHE A 319 -10.83 -11.23 1.12
C PHE A 319 -11.16 -10.18 0.04
N MET A 320 -10.14 -9.66 -0.66
CA MET A 320 -10.31 -8.74 -1.78
C MET A 320 -11.21 -9.34 -2.88
N ARG A 321 -10.99 -10.60 -3.25
CA ARG A 321 -11.81 -11.29 -4.26
C ARG A 321 -13.28 -11.43 -3.86
N ARG A 322 -13.55 -11.72 -2.58
CA ARG A 322 -14.92 -11.82 -2.03
C ARG A 322 -15.63 -10.47 -2.07
N LEU A 323 -14.92 -9.36 -1.81
CA LEU A 323 -15.46 -8.01 -2.02
C LEU A 323 -15.77 -7.74 -3.50
N TYR A 324 -14.82 -8.06 -4.39
CA TYR A 324 -15.02 -7.93 -5.84
C TYR A 324 -16.20 -8.77 -6.36
N LYS A 325 -16.43 -9.96 -5.79
CA LYS A 325 -17.58 -10.81 -6.08
C LYS A 325 -18.89 -10.09 -5.75
N GLY A 326 -18.98 -9.39 -4.62
CA GLY A 326 -20.13 -8.56 -4.28
C GLY A 326 -20.35 -7.41 -5.25
N LEU A 327 -19.24 -6.73 -5.55
CA LEU A 327 -19.15 -5.55 -6.38
C LEU A 327 -19.54 -5.83 -7.85
N TRP A 328 -19.07 -6.92 -8.45
CA TRP A 328 -19.37 -7.31 -9.84
C TRP A 328 -20.48 -8.35 -10.00
N GLY A 329 -20.80 -9.09 -8.95
CA GLY A 329 -21.67 -10.27 -9.01
C GLY A 329 -20.96 -11.51 -9.56
N SER A 330 -20.40 -11.47 -10.76
CA SER A 330 -19.65 -12.60 -11.37
C SER A 330 -18.80 -12.16 -12.57
N GLY A 331 -17.95 -13.06 -13.06
CA GLY A 331 -17.12 -12.84 -14.26
C GLY A 331 -15.76 -12.22 -13.92
N ASP A 332 -15.17 -11.46 -14.84
CA ASP A 332 -13.82 -10.94 -14.68
C ASP A 332 -13.65 -10.04 -13.44
N ILE A 333 -12.52 -10.14 -12.74
CA ILE A 333 -12.29 -9.40 -11.48
C ILE A 333 -11.92 -7.92 -11.67
N PHE A 334 -11.14 -7.56 -12.68
CA PHE A 334 -10.56 -6.21 -12.85
C PHE A 334 -11.17 -5.43 -14.02
N THR A 335 -11.08 -4.09 -14.00
CA THR A 335 -11.61 -3.27 -15.11
C THR A 335 -10.83 -3.48 -16.41
N SER A 336 -9.53 -3.78 -16.33
CA SER A 336 -8.68 -4.12 -17.48
C SER A 336 -9.24 -5.30 -18.31
N MET A 337 -9.93 -6.22 -17.66
CA MET A 337 -10.61 -7.36 -18.29
C MET A 337 -12.02 -7.01 -18.78
N ARG A 338 -12.60 -5.92 -18.26
CA ARG A 338 -13.96 -5.42 -18.57
C ARG A 338 -13.94 -4.26 -19.57
N GLY A 339 -12.87 -4.16 -20.37
CA GLY A 339 -12.71 -3.09 -21.37
C GLY A 339 -12.54 -1.71 -20.74
N TYR A 340 -11.97 -1.64 -19.53
CA TYR A 340 -11.75 -0.43 -18.74
C TYR A 340 -13.05 0.34 -18.46
N LYS A 341 -14.09 -0.39 -18.05
CA LYS A 341 -15.39 0.17 -17.64
C LYS A 341 -15.82 -0.38 -16.28
N ALA A 342 -16.45 0.46 -15.46
CA ALA A 342 -17.15 0.06 -14.24
C ALA A 342 -18.55 0.69 -14.15
N PRO A 343 -19.53 0.23 -14.94
CA PRO A 343 -20.93 0.63 -14.80
C PRO A 343 -21.56 -0.14 -13.62
N MET A 344 -21.30 0.30 -12.40
CA MET A 344 -21.58 -0.49 -11.19
C MET A 344 -22.94 -0.20 -10.56
N LEU A 345 -23.36 1.05 -10.57
CA LEU A 345 -24.57 1.49 -9.87
C LEU A 345 -25.84 0.88 -10.48
N ASP A 346 -26.75 0.49 -9.60
CA ASP A 346 -28.05 -0.04 -9.98
C ASP A 346 -28.90 1.00 -10.74
N GLN A 347 -29.75 0.52 -11.65
CA GLN A 347 -30.54 1.36 -12.56
C GLN A 347 -31.38 2.44 -11.84
N VAL A 348 -31.84 2.17 -10.62
CA VAL A 348 -32.61 3.15 -9.82
C VAL A 348 -31.87 4.46 -9.59
N TRP A 349 -30.54 4.41 -9.45
CA TRP A 349 -29.72 5.61 -9.30
C TRP A 349 -29.51 6.31 -10.63
N LEU A 350 -29.29 5.56 -11.71
CA LEU A 350 -29.13 6.11 -13.05
C LEU A 350 -30.39 6.87 -13.49
N ASP A 351 -31.56 6.28 -13.25
CA ASP A 351 -32.86 6.90 -13.54
C ASP A 351 -33.05 8.19 -12.74
N ARG A 352 -32.69 8.18 -11.45
CA ARG A 352 -32.76 9.34 -10.57
C ARG A 352 -31.83 10.47 -11.04
N PHE A 353 -30.57 10.16 -11.36
CA PHE A 353 -29.61 11.12 -11.90
C PHE A 353 -30.08 11.73 -13.23
N ALA A 354 -30.59 10.90 -14.13
CA ALA A 354 -31.12 11.33 -15.43
C ALA A 354 -32.36 12.23 -15.29
N GLN A 355 -33.23 11.95 -14.31
CA GLN A 355 -34.40 12.78 -14.01
C GLN A 355 -34.02 14.15 -13.45
N ASP A 356 -32.96 14.21 -12.64
CA ASP A 356 -32.56 15.40 -11.89
C ASP A 356 -31.51 16.27 -12.59
N GLN A 357 -31.01 15.85 -13.76
CA GLN A 357 -29.98 16.57 -14.50
C GLN A 357 -30.39 18.00 -14.87
N VAL A 358 -29.43 18.91 -14.80
CA VAL A 358 -29.55 20.30 -15.23
C VAL A 358 -28.60 20.52 -16.41
N THR A 359 -29.07 21.20 -17.46
CA THR A 359 -28.25 21.51 -18.63
C THR A 359 -27.20 22.56 -18.31
N LEU A 360 -26.00 22.37 -18.85
CA LEU A 360 -24.84 23.23 -18.65
C LEU A 360 -24.53 24.10 -19.88
N GLU A 361 -25.55 24.39 -20.70
CA GLU A 361 -25.44 25.29 -21.86
C GLU A 361 -25.24 26.76 -21.46
N ASP A 362 -25.71 27.13 -20.26
CA ASP A 362 -25.49 28.47 -19.71
C ASP A 362 -24.06 28.62 -19.19
N GLU A 363 -23.35 29.64 -19.67
CA GLU A 363 -21.93 29.87 -19.35
C GLU A 363 -21.69 30.07 -17.85
N SER A 364 -22.60 30.77 -17.15
CA SER A 364 -22.44 31.03 -15.72
C SER A 364 -22.62 29.75 -14.89
N ARG A 365 -23.60 28.92 -15.25
CA ARG A 365 -23.80 27.60 -14.63
C ARG A 365 -22.66 26.65 -14.95
N ARG A 366 -22.20 26.60 -16.20
CA ARG A 366 -21.05 25.79 -16.62
C ARG A 366 -19.83 26.14 -15.80
N LYS A 367 -19.57 27.45 -15.62
CA LYS A 367 -18.46 27.95 -14.80
C LYS A 367 -18.62 27.56 -13.34
N LEU A 368 -19.79 27.78 -12.74
CA LEU A 368 -20.07 27.37 -11.35
C LEU A 368 -19.81 25.88 -11.15
N PHE A 369 -20.35 25.03 -12.02
CA PHE A 369 -20.17 23.57 -11.93
C PHE A 369 -18.69 23.16 -12.06
N ASN A 370 -17.96 23.70 -13.03
CA ASN A 370 -16.54 23.38 -13.20
C ASN A 370 -15.71 23.80 -11.98
N THR A 371 -15.95 25.00 -11.44
CA THR A 371 -15.30 25.46 -10.21
C THR A 371 -15.67 24.57 -9.01
N PHE A 372 -16.95 24.23 -8.86
CA PHE A 372 -17.44 23.34 -7.80
C PHE A 372 -16.77 21.96 -7.85
N ASN A 373 -16.73 21.34 -9.03
CA ASN A 373 -16.07 20.06 -9.25
C ASN A 373 -14.58 20.13 -8.89
N ALA A 374 -13.85 21.10 -9.44
CA ALA A 374 -12.40 21.21 -9.23
C ALA A 374 -12.03 21.57 -7.78
N ALA A 375 -12.78 22.46 -7.12
CA ALA A 375 -12.51 22.89 -5.75
C ALA A 375 -12.77 21.77 -4.72
N THR A 376 -13.87 21.03 -4.90
CA THR A 376 -14.21 19.91 -4.02
C THR A 376 -13.24 18.73 -4.23
N GLU A 377 -12.83 18.44 -5.46
CA GLU A 377 -11.80 17.42 -5.74
C GLU A 377 -10.47 17.75 -5.04
N MET A 378 -10.04 19.00 -5.17
CA MET A 378 -8.79 19.50 -4.60
C MET A 378 -8.79 19.46 -3.06
N LEU A 379 -9.87 19.89 -2.42
CA LEU A 379 -10.00 19.78 -0.97
C LEU A 379 -10.02 18.31 -0.53
N GLY A 380 -10.74 17.45 -1.25
CA GLY A 380 -10.74 16.01 -1.02
C GLY A 380 -9.33 15.42 -1.03
N PHE A 381 -8.51 15.74 -2.03
CA PHE A 381 -7.10 15.33 -2.06
C PHE A 381 -6.29 15.82 -0.87
N LEU A 382 -6.44 17.09 -0.51
CA LEU A 382 -5.65 17.69 0.56
C LEU A 382 -6.01 17.11 1.93
N LEU A 383 -7.30 16.87 2.17
CA LEU A 383 -7.81 16.19 3.37
C LEU A 383 -7.22 14.79 3.51
N HIS A 384 -7.03 14.09 2.40
CA HIS A 384 -6.47 12.75 2.36
C HIS A 384 -4.95 12.76 2.10
N PHE A 385 -4.23 13.85 2.37
CA PHE A 385 -2.76 13.92 2.30
C PHE A 385 -2.17 13.49 0.93
N ASP A 386 -2.73 13.93 -0.19
CA ASP A 386 -2.37 13.50 -1.56
C ASP A 386 -2.73 12.04 -1.90
N ASN A 387 -3.40 11.31 -0.99
CA ASN A 387 -3.97 10.00 -1.28
C ASN A 387 -5.31 10.16 -2.02
N ARG A 388 -5.49 9.38 -3.08
CA ARG A 388 -6.72 9.36 -3.89
C ARG A 388 -7.96 8.81 -3.15
N SER A 389 -7.82 8.21 -1.97
CA SER A 389 -8.93 7.70 -1.13
C SER A 389 -10.13 8.65 -0.94
N GLY A 390 -9.91 9.97 -1.09
CA GLY A 390 -10.97 10.97 -1.09
C GLY A 390 -11.85 11.01 -2.35
N LEU A 391 -11.59 10.18 -3.37
CA LEU A 391 -12.22 10.26 -4.68
C LEU A 391 -12.58 8.88 -5.24
N ASN A 392 -13.64 8.82 -6.03
CA ASN A 392 -13.97 7.62 -6.82
C ASN A 392 -14.84 7.97 -8.03
N ASP A 393 -14.42 7.54 -9.21
CA ASP A 393 -15.23 7.57 -10.45
C ASP A 393 -15.83 6.18 -10.74
N THR A 394 -17.06 6.15 -11.26
CA THR A 394 -17.68 4.97 -11.88
C THR A 394 -18.28 5.31 -13.24
N GLY A 395 -18.44 4.29 -14.08
CA GLY A 395 -18.89 4.40 -15.47
C GLY A 395 -17.81 3.94 -16.47
N PRO A 396 -17.85 4.42 -17.72
CA PRO A 396 -18.97 5.13 -18.33
C PRO A 396 -20.25 4.28 -18.32
N TYR A 397 -21.36 4.89 -17.96
CA TYR A 397 -22.70 4.34 -18.14
C TYR A 397 -23.21 4.77 -19.52
N ASP A 398 -23.45 3.82 -20.41
CA ASP A 398 -23.95 4.11 -21.77
C ASP A 398 -25.41 4.59 -21.70
N LEU A 399 -25.68 5.76 -22.26
CA LEU A 399 -27.02 6.35 -22.31
C LEU A 399 -27.63 6.29 -23.73
N GLY A 400 -26.93 5.73 -24.71
CA GLY A 400 -27.32 5.73 -26.12
C GLY A 400 -27.01 7.05 -26.83
N ASP A 401 -27.20 7.07 -28.15
CA ASP A 401 -27.04 8.26 -29.01
C ASP A 401 -25.70 9.00 -28.88
N GLY A 402 -24.61 8.27 -28.57
CA GLY A 402 -23.28 8.84 -28.39
C GLY A 402 -23.08 9.56 -27.05
N LYS A 403 -24.01 9.37 -26.10
CA LYS A 403 -23.95 9.92 -24.75
C LYS A 403 -23.56 8.86 -23.74
N PHE A 404 -22.82 9.28 -22.72
CA PHE A 404 -22.53 8.47 -21.56
C PHE A 404 -22.51 9.32 -20.29
N MET A 405 -22.65 8.66 -19.15
CA MET A 405 -22.55 9.28 -17.84
C MET A 405 -21.35 8.77 -17.07
N ILE A 406 -20.73 9.66 -16.29
CA ILE A 406 -19.75 9.33 -15.25
C ILE A 406 -20.34 9.77 -13.92
N VAL A 407 -20.17 8.95 -12.89
CA VAL A 407 -20.55 9.31 -11.52
C VAL A 407 -19.28 9.45 -10.70
N ARG A 408 -19.05 10.64 -10.16
CA ARG A 408 -17.84 11.02 -9.42
C ARG A 408 -18.19 11.38 -7.99
N ASP A 409 -17.49 10.77 -7.04
CA ASP A 409 -17.64 11.01 -5.61
C ASP A 409 -16.42 11.78 -5.07
N HIS A 410 -16.68 12.86 -4.32
CA HIS A 410 -15.68 13.63 -3.57
C HIS A 410 -15.99 13.54 -2.06
N PHE A 411 -15.11 12.90 -1.29
CA PHE A 411 -15.23 12.78 0.15
C PHE A 411 -14.54 13.95 0.84
N LEU A 412 -15.29 14.75 1.59
CA LEU A 412 -14.84 16.02 2.16
C LEU A 412 -14.84 16.07 3.68
N HIS A 413 -15.37 15.03 4.34
CA HIS A 413 -15.37 14.97 5.80
C HIS A 413 -15.38 13.52 6.28
N ASP A 414 -14.53 13.17 7.24
CA ASP A 414 -14.60 11.89 7.96
C ASP A 414 -14.14 12.13 9.40
N PRO A 415 -14.93 11.78 10.42
CA PRO A 415 -14.59 12.01 11.82
C PRO A 415 -13.38 11.20 12.30
N MET A 416 -12.89 10.25 11.50
CA MET A 416 -11.70 9.46 11.79
C MET A 416 -10.43 10.30 11.91
N TYR A 417 -10.38 11.47 11.26
CA TYR A 417 -9.17 12.27 11.16
C TYR A 417 -9.32 13.62 11.85
N HIS A 418 -8.46 13.86 12.84
CA HIS A 418 -8.48 15.09 13.63
C HIS A 418 -8.19 16.36 12.82
N TRP A 419 -7.61 16.25 11.61
CA TRP A 419 -7.37 17.40 10.73
C TRP A 419 -8.54 17.71 9.78
N HIS A 420 -9.58 16.88 9.73
CA HIS A 420 -10.80 17.15 8.96
C HIS A 420 -11.68 18.22 9.61
N ASP A 421 -11.34 18.69 10.83
CA ASP A 421 -12.00 19.81 11.54
C ASP A 421 -12.04 21.13 10.74
N VAL A 422 -11.21 21.26 9.70
CA VAL A 422 -11.26 22.40 8.76
C VAL A 422 -12.48 22.37 7.84
N ALA A 423 -13.11 21.20 7.73
CA ALA A 423 -14.19 20.88 6.80
C ALA A 423 -15.47 20.40 7.54
N ASP A 424 -15.60 20.64 8.84
CA ASP A 424 -16.76 20.20 9.65
C ASP A 424 -18.12 20.72 9.15
N GLU A 425 -18.13 21.82 8.39
CA GLU A 425 -19.34 22.39 7.78
C GLU A 425 -19.69 21.76 6.43
N LEU A 426 -18.83 20.90 5.88
CA LEU A 426 -19.03 20.25 4.59
C LEU A 426 -19.71 18.88 4.76
N PRO A 427 -20.48 18.42 3.75
CA PRO A 427 -21.03 17.06 3.77
C PRO A 427 -19.90 16.02 3.72
N HIS A 428 -20.18 14.81 4.21
CA HIS A 428 -19.28 13.67 4.09
C HIS A 428 -18.84 13.44 2.63
N CYS A 429 -19.79 13.45 1.70
CA CYS A 429 -19.50 13.20 0.30
C CYS A 429 -20.41 14.01 -0.64
N ILE A 430 -19.84 14.43 -1.76
CA ILE A 430 -20.52 15.04 -2.91
C ILE A 430 -20.46 14.05 -4.07
N THR A 431 -21.62 13.68 -4.62
CA THR A 431 -21.73 12.84 -5.82
C THR A 431 -22.16 13.69 -7.01
N GLN A 432 -21.40 13.63 -8.09
CA GLN A 432 -21.65 14.35 -9.33
C GLN A 432 -21.90 13.34 -10.46
N ALA A 433 -23.14 13.30 -10.95
CA ALA A 433 -23.50 12.51 -12.12
C ALA A 433 -23.45 13.40 -13.36
N MET A 434 -22.41 13.21 -14.19
CA MET A 434 -22.02 14.06 -15.31
C MET A 434 -22.32 13.36 -16.64
N VAL A 435 -23.09 13.99 -17.51
CA VAL A 435 -23.47 13.46 -18.83
C VAL A 435 -22.66 14.15 -19.93
N PHE A 436 -22.00 13.34 -20.75
CA PHE A 436 -21.18 13.79 -21.86
C PHE A 436 -21.85 13.44 -23.18
N ASP A 437 -21.84 14.39 -24.12
CA ASP A 437 -22.27 14.20 -25.50
C ASP A 437 -21.04 14.27 -26.42
N THR A 438 -20.71 13.14 -27.03
CA THR A 438 -19.56 13.06 -27.92
C THR A 438 -19.85 13.71 -29.28
N ALA A 439 -21.11 13.95 -29.65
CA ALA A 439 -21.54 14.56 -30.92
C ALA A 439 -20.86 13.97 -32.18
N GLY A 440 -20.47 12.68 -32.12
CA GLY A 440 -19.75 11.98 -33.20
C GLY A 440 -18.22 12.13 -33.18
N ALA A 441 -17.64 12.81 -32.19
CA ALA A 441 -16.20 12.78 -31.91
C ALA A 441 -15.81 11.45 -31.25
N THR A 442 -14.61 10.95 -31.56
CA THR A 442 -14.06 9.79 -30.85
C THR A 442 -13.52 10.24 -29.50
N LEU A 443 -14.24 9.92 -28.42
CA LEU A 443 -13.76 10.05 -27.04
C LEU A 443 -13.56 8.64 -26.47
N GLU A 444 -12.32 8.22 -26.35
CA GLU A 444 -11.98 6.97 -25.68
C GLU A 444 -11.97 7.21 -24.17
N THR A 445 -12.49 6.25 -23.41
CA THR A 445 -12.56 6.28 -21.95
C THR A 445 -11.91 5.02 -21.38
N ALA A 446 -11.11 5.17 -20.33
CA ALA A 446 -10.58 4.07 -19.56
C ALA A 446 -10.77 4.37 -18.06
N LEU A 447 -11.63 3.59 -17.40
CA LEU A 447 -11.80 3.62 -15.96
C LEU A 447 -10.93 2.54 -15.32
N MET A 448 -9.93 2.97 -14.56
CA MET A 448 -9.01 2.08 -13.84
C MET A 448 -9.61 1.61 -12.52
N ASP A 449 -9.14 0.46 -12.01
CA ASP A 449 -9.55 -0.06 -10.69
C ASP A 449 -9.28 0.92 -9.52
N GLY A 450 -8.36 1.87 -9.70
CA GLY A 450 -8.17 2.99 -8.77
C GLY A 450 -9.30 4.04 -8.76
N GLY A 451 -10.44 3.79 -9.40
CA GLY A 451 -11.57 4.72 -9.48
C GLY A 451 -11.21 6.02 -10.23
N THR A 452 -10.38 5.92 -11.28
CA THR A 452 -9.91 7.06 -12.07
C THR A 452 -10.35 6.92 -13.52
N LEU A 453 -11.01 7.95 -14.04
CA LEU A 453 -11.27 8.05 -15.47
C LEU A 453 -10.09 8.72 -16.20
N PHE A 454 -9.60 8.05 -17.23
CA PHE A 454 -8.74 8.65 -18.25
C PHE A 454 -9.48 8.72 -19.58
N THR A 455 -9.19 9.75 -20.37
CA THR A 455 -9.79 9.95 -21.68
C THR A 455 -8.77 10.30 -22.76
N LYS A 456 -9.09 9.95 -24.01
CA LYS A 456 -8.36 10.42 -25.20
C LYS A 456 -9.38 10.97 -26.21
N PRO A 457 -9.30 12.27 -26.58
CA PRO A 457 -8.41 13.31 -26.05
C PRO A 457 -8.64 13.61 -24.56
N GLY A 458 -7.65 14.25 -23.91
CA GLY A 458 -7.68 14.51 -22.47
C GLY A 458 -8.69 15.57 -22.03
N ASN A 459 -9.06 16.53 -22.89
CA ASN A 459 -10.02 17.58 -22.57
C ASN A 459 -11.48 17.09 -22.74
N TYR A 460 -11.91 16.14 -21.91
CA TYR A 460 -13.25 15.56 -22.01
C TYR A 460 -14.36 16.48 -21.48
N LEU A 461 -14.04 17.40 -20.57
CA LEU A 461 -15.00 18.34 -20.01
C LEU A 461 -15.66 19.23 -21.06
N LYS A 462 -15.05 19.48 -22.23
CA LYS A 462 -15.72 20.21 -23.32
C LYS A 462 -16.96 19.49 -23.87
N HIS A 463 -17.08 18.19 -23.63
CA HIS A 463 -18.22 17.36 -24.03
C HIS A 463 -19.32 17.26 -22.97
N LEU A 464 -19.12 17.84 -21.78
CA LEU A 464 -20.09 17.81 -20.68
C LEU A 464 -21.30 18.70 -20.99
N VAL A 465 -22.49 18.10 -21.06
CA VAL A 465 -23.74 18.77 -21.47
C VAL A 465 -24.74 18.97 -20.33
N SER A 466 -24.74 18.09 -19.34
CA SER A 466 -25.61 18.19 -18.17
C SER A 466 -25.01 17.48 -16.96
N ALA A 467 -25.43 17.88 -15.78
CA ALA A 467 -25.05 17.21 -14.55
C ALA A 467 -26.15 17.25 -13.49
N SER A 468 -26.13 16.33 -12.54
CA SER A 468 -26.86 16.41 -11.28
C SER A 468 -25.90 16.20 -10.10
N VAL A 469 -26.13 16.92 -9.00
CA VAL A 469 -25.24 16.92 -7.84
C VAL A 469 -26.03 16.53 -6.59
N TYR A 470 -25.45 15.63 -5.82
CA TYR A 470 -26.01 15.06 -4.60
C TYR A 470 -25.01 15.16 -3.46
N VAL A 471 -25.54 15.14 -2.24
CA VAL A 471 -24.72 15.08 -1.03
C VAL A 471 -25.18 13.94 -0.12
N ARG A 472 -24.20 13.31 0.52
CA ARG A 472 -24.36 12.48 1.70
C ARG A 472 -23.84 13.31 2.88
N ASP A 473 -24.74 13.73 3.77
CA ASP A 473 -24.41 14.70 4.82
C ASP A 473 -23.40 14.13 5.85
N THR A 474 -23.59 12.88 6.28
CA THR A 474 -22.67 12.15 7.18
C THR A 474 -22.32 10.77 6.63
N TRP A 475 -21.22 10.16 7.06
CA TRP A 475 -20.80 8.84 6.56
C TRP A 475 -21.88 7.75 6.70
N ASP A 476 -22.69 7.83 7.77
CA ASP A 476 -23.77 6.91 8.13
C ASP A 476 -25.15 7.34 7.61
N THR A 477 -25.26 8.44 6.84
CA THR A 477 -26.50 8.85 6.20
C THR A 477 -26.98 7.73 5.26
N PRO A 478 -28.19 7.17 5.44
CA PRO A 478 -28.66 6.05 4.63
C PRO A 478 -28.85 6.47 3.17
N ALA A 479 -28.67 5.54 2.23
CA ALA A 479 -28.75 5.81 0.79
C ALA A 479 -30.07 6.48 0.36
N SER A 480 -31.19 6.16 1.03
CA SER A 480 -32.50 6.78 0.78
C SER A 480 -32.56 8.27 1.15
N ALA A 481 -31.65 8.75 1.99
CA ALA A 481 -31.57 10.14 2.44
C ALA A 481 -30.52 10.97 1.66
N ILE A 482 -29.74 10.34 0.77
CA ILE A 482 -28.89 11.08 -0.18
C ILE A 482 -29.77 12.00 -1.01
N ARG A 483 -29.47 13.30 -0.96
CA ARG A 483 -30.32 14.37 -1.47
C ARG A 483 -29.62 15.15 -2.56
N ARG A 484 -30.41 15.61 -3.53
CA ARG A 484 -29.96 16.52 -4.57
C ARG A 484 -29.73 17.91 -3.97
N ILE A 485 -28.74 18.62 -4.49
CA ILE A 485 -28.49 20.04 -4.17
C ILE A 485 -28.67 20.92 -5.42
N ASP A 486 -28.85 22.22 -5.20
CA ASP A 486 -29.00 23.22 -6.26
C ASP A 486 -27.77 24.15 -6.37
N GLU A 487 -27.84 25.12 -7.28
CA GLU A 487 -26.74 26.09 -7.51
C GLU A 487 -26.43 26.97 -6.29
N ALA A 488 -27.43 27.29 -5.48
CA ALA A 488 -27.22 28.11 -4.28
C ALA A 488 -26.47 27.32 -3.21
N GLU A 489 -26.82 26.04 -3.03
CA GLU A 489 -26.11 25.16 -2.10
C GLU A 489 -24.70 24.77 -2.62
N MET A 490 -24.52 24.59 -3.93
CA MET A 490 -23.18 24.44 -4.53
C MET A 490 -22.29 25.65 -4.22
N GLN A 491 -22.82 26.87 -4.34
CA GLN A 491 -22.07 28.09 -3.99
C GLN A 491 -21.75 28.15 -2.49
N ALA A 492 -22.70 27.78 -1.61
CA ALA A 492 -22.47 27.77 -0.17
C ALA A 492 -21.35 26.78 0.24
N ILE A 493 -21.28 25.62 -0.43
CA ILE A 493 -20.17 24.66 -0.25
C ILE A 493 -18.85 25.27 -0.72
N LEU A 494 -18.82 25.93 -1.89
CA LEU A 494 -17.62 26.61 -2.39
C LEU A 494 -17.10 27.67 -1.43
N ASP A 495 -18.00 28.46 -0.83
CA ASP A 495 -17.66 29.50 0.14
C ASP A 495 -16.93 28.94 1.39
N VAL A 496 -17.09 27.64 1.67
CA VAL A 496 -16.39 26.91 2.75
C VAL A 496 -15.12 26.21 2.24
N CYS A 497 -15.13 25.65 1.02
CA CYS A 497 -13.99 24.90 0.46
C CYS A 497 -12.70 25.73 0.39
N ASP A 498 -12.78 26.98 -0.07
CA ASP A 498 -11.62 27.87 -0.24
C ASP A 498 -10.90 28.19 1.10
N PRO A 499 -11.60 28.66 2.15
CA PRO A 499 -10.96 28.90 3.44
C PRO A 499 -10.50 27.59 4.11
N ALA A 500 -11.23 26.49 3.95
CA ALA A 500 -10.84 25.17 4.48
C ALA A 500 -9.52 24.70 3.84
N THR A 501 -9.41 24.76 2.51
CA THR A 501 -8.20 24.41 1.75
C THR A 501 -7.01 25.26 2.21
N THR A 502 -7.20 26.58 2.32
CA THR A 502 -6.14 27.49 2.76
C THR A 502 -5.67 27.20 4.19
N LYS A 503 -6.61 26.93 5.11
CA LYS A 503 -6.33 26.60 6.51
C LYS A 503 -5.57 25.29 6.60
N LEU A 504 -6.00 24.26 5.86
CA LEU A 504 -5.38 22.94 5.85
C LEU A 504 -3.97 22.98 5.26
N TYR A 505 -3.78 23.65 4.12
CA TYR A 505 -2.47 23.80 3.50
C TYR A 505 -1.46 24.42 4.47
N LYS A 506 -1.85 25.51 5.15
CA LYS A 506 -0.98 26.16 6.15
C LYS A 506 -0.69 25.25 7.32
N ARG A 507 -1.66 24.46 7.78
CA ARG A 507 -1.47 23.48 8.85
C ARG A 507 -0.46 22.41 8.44
N ILE A 508 -0.63 21.79 7.27
CA ILE A 508 0.28 20.76 6.74
C ILE A 508 1.68 21.35 6.51
N ALA A 509 1.79 22.56 5.96
CA ALA A 509 3.07 23.23 5.76
C ALA A 509 3.83 23.49 7.08
N GLY A 510 3.10 23.67 8.18
CA GLY A 510 3.66 23.84 9.53
C GLY A 510 3.98 22.55 10.28
N MET A 511 3.57 21.39 9.76
CA MET A 511 3.86 20.08 10.38
C MET A 511 5.33 19.69 10.23
N SER A 512 5.85 18.94 11.20
CA SER A 512 7.13 18.26 11.02
C SER A 512 7.03 17.18 9.94
N ASN A 513 8.15 16.78 9.32
CA ASN A 513 8.15 15.69 8.34
C ASN A 513 7.57 14.40 8.95
N ARG A 514 7.86 14.11 10.21
CA ARG A 514 7.33 12.93 10.91
C ARG A 514 5.81 12.98 11.04
N ASP A 515 5.24 14.14 11.37
CA ASP A 515 3.78 14.29 11.49
C ASP A 515 3.10 14.14 10.13
N LYS A 516 3.69 14.69 9.06
CA LYS A 516 3.18 14.53 7.69
C LYS A 516 3.17 13.06 7.28
N ILE A 517 4.26 12.34 7.54
CA ILE A 517 4.36 10.89 7.26
C ILE A 517 3.31 10.13 8.07
N SER A 518 3.18 10.44 9.36
CA SER A 518 2.24 9.75 10.24
C SER A 518 0.78 9.97 9.82
N CYS A 519 0.39 11.20 9.50
CA CYS A 519 -0.96 11.50 9.03
C CYS A 519 -1.24 10.85 7.66
N GLY A 520 -0.32 10.94 6.69
CA GLY A 520 -0.46 10.28 5.40
C GLY A 520 -0.56 8.75 5.51
N ALA A 521 0.24 8.14 6.39
CA ALA A 521 0.18 6.71 6.66
C ALA A 521 -1.14 6.31 7.34
N GLN A 522 -1.68 7.13 8.25
CA GLN A 522 -3.02 6.93 8.82
C GLN A 522 -4.13 7.00 7.77
N VAL A 523 -3.99 7.85 6.74
CA VAL A 523 -4.92 7.84 5.59
C VAL A 523 -4.82 6.51 4.86
N TYR A 524 -3.62 6.11 4.44
CA TYR A 524 -3.41 4.84 3.72
C TYR A 524 -3.93 3.62 4.48
N TYR A 525 -3.73 3.59 5.79
CA TYR A 525 -4.08 2.47 6.64
C TYR A 525 -5.54 2.48 7.13
N GLY A 526 -6.13 3.65 7.33
CA GLY A 526 -7.53 3.75 7.78
C GLY A 526 -8.53 3.56 6.65
N GLU A 527 -8.30 4.25 5.52
CA GLU A 527 -9.31 4.36 4.45
C GLU A 527 -9.70 3.03 3.85
N PHE A 528 -8.73 2.15 3.60
CA PHE A 528 -8.97 0.92 2.83
C PHE A 528 -9.65 -0.20 3.63
N ILE A 529 -9.93 0.00 4.92
CA ILE A 529 -10.65 -0.97 5.75
C ILE A 529 -11.85 -0.37 6.49
N ALA A 530 -11.84 0.92 6.83
CA ALA A 530 -12.84 1.53 7.71
C ALA A 530 -14.28 1.34 7.20
N ALA A 531 -14.55 1.57 5.91
CA ALA A 531 -15.88 1.41 5.36
C ALA A 531 -16.39 -0.04 5.42
N ILE A 532 -15.50 -1.01 5.19
CA ILE A 532 -15.81 -2.44 5.24
C ILE A 532 -16.05 -2.88 6.69
N ALA A 533 -15.20 -2.44 7.62
CA ALA A 533 -15.34 -2.73 9.05
C ALA A 533 -16.59 -2.07 9.67
N ARG A 534 -16.95 -0.85 9.25
CA ARG A 534 -18.20 -0.17 9.62
C ARG A 534 -19.41 -0.97 9.12
N ALA A 535 -19.38 -1.44 7.87
CA ALA A 535 -20.45 -2.27 7.30
C ALA A 535 -20.56 -3.65 7.98
N ALA A 536 -19.44 -4.23 8.42
CA ALA A 536 -19.41 -5.47 9.19
C ALA A 536 -19.80 -5.29 10.68
N GLY A 537 -19.87 -4.05 11.17
CA GLY A 537 -20.20 -3.74 12.57
C GLY A 537 -19.09 -4.08 13.56
N VAL A 538 -17.82 -3.99 13.13
CA VAL A 538 -16.62 -4.27 13.96
C VAL A 538 -15.67 -3.07 14.08
N TRP A 539 -15.98 -1.94 13.44
CA TRP A 539 -15.11 -0.76 13.47
C TRP A 539 -14.78 -0.26 14.89
N ASP A 540 -15.79 -0.14 15.75
CA ASP A 540 -15.57 0.31 17.14
C ASP A 540 -14.76 -0.72 17.95
N GLU A 541 -14.93 -2.01 17.68
CA GLU A 541 -14.13 -3.08 18.30
C GLU A 541 -12.67 -2.96 17.87
N MET A 542 -12.41 -2.82 16.56
CA MET A 542 -11.05 -2.64 16.04
C MET A 542 -10.35 -1.44 16.69
N VAL A 543 -11.04 -0.30 16.77
CA VAL A 543 -10.46 0.94 17.32
C VAL A 543 -10.23 0.86 18.83
N ASN A 544 -11.19 0.34 19.59
CA ASN A 544 -11.16 0.43 21.04
C ASN A 544 -10.56 -0.80 21.75
N GLU A 545 -10.56 -1.97 21.10
CA GLU A 545 -10.14 -3.24 21.73
C GLU A 545 -8.91 -3.86 21.06
N HIS A 546 -8.59 -3.48 19.82
CA HIS A 546 -7.47 -4.05 19.05
C HIS A 546 -6.43 -3.00 18.63
N ASP A 547 -6.37 -1.88 19.35
CA ASP A 547 -5.38 -0.80 19.17
C ASP A 547 -5.14 -0.45 17.69
N PHE A 548 -6.22 -0.24 16.93
CA PHE A 548 -6.16 -0.08 15.47
C PHE A 548 -5.10 0.92 15.02
N TRP A 549 -5.01 2.09 15.67
CA TRP A 549 -4.09 3.17 15.30
C TRP A 549 -2.65 2.99 15.81
N GLU A 550 -2.39 1.97 16.63
CA GLU A 550 -1.04 1.71 17.11
C GLU A 550 -0.17 1.14 15.99
N LEU A 551 1.01 1.75 15.80
CA LEU A 551 1.98 1.27 14.83
C LEU A 551 2.58 -0.04 15.31
N ASP A 552 2.60 -1.02 14.42
CA ASP A 552 3.29 -2.28 14.67
C ASP A 552 4.80 -2.06 14.88
N GLU A 553 5.44 -2.95 15.64
CA GLU A 553 6.88 -2.86 15.91
C GLU A 553 7.69 -2.94 14.60
N VAL A 554 7.34 -3.84 13.69
CA VAL A 554 8.02 -4.01 12.40
C VAL A 554 7.84 -2.77 11.54
N THR A 555 6.63 -2.19 11.52
CA THR A 555 6.37 -0.91 10.86
C THR A 555 7.25 0.20 11.43
N SER A 556 7.41 0.23 12.75
CA SER A 556 8.25 1.23 13.43
C SER A 556 9.74 1.09 13.07
N GLN A 557 10.23 -0.15 12.94
CA GLN A 557 11.62 -0.43 12.52
C GLN A 557 11.90 0.05 11.09
N ALA A 558 10.91 -0.02 10.19
CA ALA A 558 11.02 0.46 8.81
C ALA A 558 11.24 1.98 8.70
N TYR A 559 11.06 2.76 9.78
CA TYR A 559 11.20 4.22 9.73
C TYR A 559 12.59 4.70 9.34
N TYR A 560 13.62 4.10 9.91
CA TYR A 560 14.98 4.53 9.66
C TYR A 560 15.39 4.36 8.18
N PRO A 561 15.27 3.16 7.58
CA PRO A 561 15.66 3.00 6.18
C PRO A 561 14.80 3.84 5.23
N LEU A 562 13.49 3.91 5.45
CA LEU A 562 12.58 4.63 4.55
C LEU A 562 12.79 6.15 4.57
N VAL A 563 12.91 6.74 5.77
CA VAL A 563 12.92 8.20 5.95
C VAL A 563 14.32 8.76 6.14
N ARG A 564 15.09 8.17 7.06
CA ARG A 564 16.43 8.70 7.41
C ARG A 564 17.42 8.40 6.29
N ASP A 565 17.38 7.18 5.76
CA ASP A 565 18.32 6.72 4.73
C ASP A 565 17.79 7.00 3.31
N GLY A 566 16.59 7.58 3.19
CA GLY A 566 16.02 8.10 1.94
C GLY A 566 15.55 7.03 0.96
N LEU A 567 15.39 5.78 1.40
CA LEU A 567 15.00 4.68 0.51
C LEU A 567 13.54 4.77 0.06
N GLY A 568 12.65 5.42 0.84
CA GLY A 568 11.23 5.53 0.51
C GLY A 568 11.00 6.14 -0.88
N VAL A 569 11.71 7.22 -1.20
CA VAL A 569 11.63 7.93 -2.49
C VAL A 569 11.88 7.00 -3.69
N GLN A 570 12.76 6.01 -3.54
CA GLN A 570 13.19 5.13 -4.62
C GLN A 570 12.33 3.86 -4.72
N LEU A 571 11.93 3.31 -3.57
CA LEU A 571 11.37 1.95 -3.51
C LEU A 571 10.01 1.82 -4.20
N VAL A 572 9.10 2.77 -3.98
CA VAL A 572 7.74 2.71 -4.56
C VAL A 572 7.81 2.66 -6.09
N GLY A 573 8.52 3.62 -6.70
CA GLY A 573 8.68 3.69 -8.15
C GLY A 573 9.42 2.47 -8.71
N LYS A 574 10.51 2.04 -8.05
CA LYS A 574 11.26 0.84 -8.43
C LYS A 574 10.34 -0.38 -8.51
N LEU A 575 9.63 -0.70 -7.43
CA LEU A 575 8.81 -1.92 -7.31
C LEU A 575 7.68 -1.98 -8.35
N PHE A 576 7.08 -0.84 -8.71
CA PHE A 576 6.09 -0.77 -9.79
C PHE A 576 6.72 -1.03 -11.15
N ILE A 577 7.79 -0.31 -11.49
CA ILE A 577 8.42 -0.36 -12.81
C ILE A 577 9.05 -1.75 -13.08
N THR A 578 9.66 -2.37 -12.06
CA THR A 578 10.30 -3.69 -12.19
C THR A 578 9.32 -4.85 -12.09
N GLY A 579 8.07 -4.61 -11.69
CA GLY A 579 7.07 -5.66 -11.46
C GLY A 579 7.31 -6.53 -10.24
N THR A 580 8.22 -6.14 -9.34
CA THR A 580 8.61 -6.94 -8.16
C THR A 580 7.80 -6.63 -6.90
N GLY A 581 6.78 -5.76 -7.00
CA GLY A 581 5.92 -5.37 -5.88
C GLY A 581 4.99 -6.48 -5.34
N PHE A 582 4.91 -7.63 -5.99
CA PHE A 582 4.08 -8.78 -5.56
C PHE A 582 4.88 -10.09 -5.71
N PRO A 583 5.85 -10.34 -4.80
CA PRO A 583 6.73 -11.51 -4.91
C PRO A 583 5.92 -12.82 -4.84
N PRO A 584 6.27 -13.86 -5.59
CA PRO A 584 5.55 -15.13 -5.52
C PRO A 584 5.68 -15.78 -4.13
N LEU A 585 4.77 -16.68 -3.83
CA LEU A 585 4.85 -17.59 -2.69
C LEU A 585 5.59 -18.87 -3.12
N PRO A 586 6.40 -19.49 -2.22
CA PRO A 586 7.07 -20.75 -2.51
C PRO A 586 6.06 -21.91 -2.66
N ASP A 587 6.47 -22.99 -3.31
CA ASP A 587 5.68 -24.22 -3.38
C ASP A 587 5.39 -24.74 -1.96
N GLY A 588 4.20 -25.31 -1.74
CA GLY A 588 3.79 -25.82 -0.43
C GLY A 588 3.55 -24.75 0.65
N ALA A 589 3.56 -23.45 0.32
CA ALA A 589 3.39 -22.38 1.29
C ALA A 589 2.12 -22.51 2.17
N PHE A 590 1.04 -23.07 1.60
CA PHE A 590 -0.25 -23.29 2.29
C PHE A 590 -0.39 -24.68 2.91
N ASP A 591 0.66 -25.51 2.88
CA ASP A 591 0.61 -26.84 3.47
C ASP A 591 0.43 -26.72 4.99
N GLU A 592 -0.48 -27.52 5.54
CA GLU A 592 -0.65 -27.64 6.98
C GLU A 592 0.48 -28.51 7.53
N VAL A 593 1.35 -27.89 8.32
CA VAL A 593 2.48 -28.57 8.96
C VAL A 593 2.34 -28.39 10.47
N PRO A 594 2.22 -29.49 11.25
CA PRO A 594 2.23 -29.42 12.69
C PRO A 594 3.55 -28.81 13.19
N LEU A 595 3.47 -27.89 14.17
CA LEU A 595 4.67 -27.39 14.84
C LEU A 595 5.54 -28.54 15.36
N ALA A 596 4.92 -29.61 15.86
CA ALA A 596 5.60 -30.79 16.38
C ALA A 596 6.52 -31.50 15.37
N ASP A 597 6.27 -31.37 14.07
CA ASP A 597 7.05 -32.03 13.03
C ASP A 597 8.33 -31.22 12.69
N LEU A 598 8.30 -29.89 12.85
CA LEU A 598 9.44 -29.00 12.59
C LEU A 598 10.22 -28.62 13.85
N HIS A 599 9.55 -28.52 14.99
CA HIS A 599 10.12 -27.99 16.22
C HIS A 599 11.35 -28.77 16.73
N PRO A 600 11.39 -30.12 16.71
CA PRO A 600 12.60 -30.85 17.11
C PRO A 600 13.82 -30.55 16.23
N LEU A 601 13.60 -30.29 14.94
CA LEU A 601 14.67 -29.92 14.01
C LEU A 601 15.20 -28.51 14.33
N ALA A 602 14.32 -27.57 14.70
CA ALA A 602 14.72 -26.23 15.13
C ALA A 602 15.50 -26.24 16.46
N LEU A 603 15.17 -27.13 17.40
CA LEU A 603 15.86 -27.23 18.69
C LEU A 603 17.23 -27.90 18.57
N ARG A 604 17.36 -28.93 17.72
CA ARG A 604 18.56 -29.79 17.67
C ARG A 604 19.46 -29.54 16.45
N GLY A 605 18.99 -28.78 15.48
CA GLY A 605 19.65 -28.56 14.19
C GLY A 605 19.56 -29.75 13.24
N SER A 606 20.03 -30.93 13.66
CA SER A 606 19.92 -32.16 12.88
C SER A 606 19.40 -33.35 13.70
N VAL A 607 18.40 -34.07 13.16
CA VAL A 607 17.73 -35.18 13.83
C VAL A 607 17.66 -36.39 12.89
N ALA A 608 18.15 -37.55 13.35
CA ALA A 608 18.20 -38.76 12.53
C ALA A 608 16.80 -39.32 12.19
N ASP A 609 15.89 -39.30 13.15
CA ASP A 609 14.53 -39.84 13.03
C ASP A 609 13.52 -38.87 13.69
N PRO A 610 13.24 -37.72 13.05
CA PRO A 610 12.27 -36.76 13.55
C PRO A 610 10.82 -37.26 13.38
N PRO A 611 9.87 -36.74 14.17
CA PRO A 611 8.45 -37.05 13.99
C PRO A 611 7.90 -36.42 12.69
N GLY A 612 6.92 -37.07 12.07
CA GLY A 612 6.26 -36.59 10.85
C GLY A 612 6.72 -37.29 9.57
N ASP A 613 6.10 -36.93 8.45
CA ASP A 613 6.47 -37.47 7.13
C ASP A 613 7.58 -36.61 6.50
N MET A 614 8.85 -36.94 6.78
CA MET A 614 9.99 -36.20 6.27
C MET A 614 10.09 -36.19 4.74
N ALA A 615 9.57 -37.22 4.07
CA ALA A 615 9.58 -37.26 2.62
C ALA A 615 8.62 -36.19 2.06
N ALA A 616 7.42 -36.07 2.63
CA ALA A 616 6.47 -35.03 2.27
C ALA A 616 7.01 -33.62 2.59
N LEU A 617 7.61 -33.42 3.78
CA LEU A 617 8.20 -32.12 4.14
C LEU A 617 9.40 -31.75 3.26
N ALA A 618 10.15 -32.73 2.77
CA ALA A 618 11.25 -32.51 1.83
C ALA A 618 10.73 -32.15 0.42
N GLU A 619 9.62 -32.76 -0.01
CA GLU A 619 8.92 -32.41 -1.25
C GLU A 619 8.36 -30.98 -1.19
N SER A 620 7.84 -30.55 -0.03
CA SER A 620 7.46 -29.15 0.24
C SER A 620 8.65 -28.23 0.51
N GLY A 621 9.90 -28.72 0.39
CA GLY A 621 11.12 -27.93 0.53
C GLY A 621 11.41 -27.41 1.94
N LEU A 622 10.72 -27.89 2.98
CA LEU A 622 10.86 -27.43 4.37
C LEU A 622 12.03 -28.12 5.10
N VAL A 623 12.39 -29.32 4.68
CA VAL A 623 13.52 -30.07 5.26
C VAL A 623 14.46 -30.59 4.19
N ILE A 624 15.70 -30.87 4.59
CA ILE A 624 16.70 -31.51 3.75
C ILE A 624 17.34 -32.70 4.48
N GLU A 625 17.56 -33.80 3.76
CA GLU A 625 18.28 -34.96 4.28
C GLU A 625 19.79 -34.70 4.23
N THR A 626 20.49 -35.00 5.33
CA THR A 626 21.94 -34.91 5.46
C THR A 626 22.50 -36.23 5.99
N PRO A 627 23.84 -36.46 5.91
CA PRO A 627 24.44 -37.66 6.50
C PRO A 627 24.23 -37.82 8.02
N ALA A 628 23.86 -36.74 8.73
CA ALA A 628 23.60 -36.74 10.16
C ALA A 628 22.10 -36.89 10.51
N GLY A 629 21.22 -36.92 9.51
CA GLY A 629 19.77 -36.88 9.67
C GLY A 629 19.14 -35.73 8.89
N TRP A 630 17.94 -35.34 9.29
CA TRP A 630 17.17 -34.26 8.69
C TRP A 630 17.47 -32.91 9.34
N MET A 631 17.31 -31.83 8.58
CA MET A 631 17.49 -30.44 9.05
C MET A 631 16.49 -29.51 8.34
N LEU A 632 16.11 -28.41 8.98
CA LEU A 632 15.27 -27.38 8.36
C LEU A 632 16.03 -26.66 7.24
N THR A 633 15.33 -26.36 6.15
CA THR A 633 15.78 -25.36 5.17
C THR A 633 15.47 -23.94 5.67
N GLU A 634 15.83 -22.93 4.88
CA GLU A 634 15.40 -21.54 5.15
C GLU A 634 13.87 -21.43 5.19
N ALA A 635 13.17 -22.04 4.22
CA ALA A 635 11.71 -22.10 4.18
C ALA A 635 11.12 -22.87 5.37
N GLY A 636 11.77 -23.97 5.79
CA GLY A 636 11.38 -24.71 6.99
C GLY A 636 11.53 -23.91 8.27
N THR A 637 12.59 -23.11 8.37
CA THR A 637 12.85 -22.21 9.51
C THR A 637 11.80 -21.11 9.57
N ALA A 638 11.49 -20.48 8.44
CA ALA A 638 10.40 -19.50 8.32
C ALA A 638 9.04 -20.07 8.74
N LYS A 639 8.68 -21.27 8.23
CA LYS A 639 7.44 -21.97 8.58
C LYS A 639 7.37 -22.30 10.08
N HIS A 640 8.47 -22.80 10.65
CA HIS A 640 8.58 -23.08 12.09
C HIS A 640 8.37 -21.81 12.93
N ALA A 641 9.04 -20.71 12.59
CA ALA A 641 8.91 -19.44 13.30
C ALA A 641 7.46 -18.93 13.30
N ALA A 642 6.79 -19.02 12.15
CA ALA A 642 5.38 -18.64 12.03
C ALA A 642 4.45 -19.51 12.91
N LEU A 643 4.66 -20.83 12.91
CA LEU A 643 3.88 -21.77 13.73
C LEU A 643 4.13 -21.55 15.24
N LEU A 644 5.37 -21.30 15.63
CA LEU A 644 5.73 -21.01 17.02
C LEU A 644 5.10 -19.68 17.46
N SER A 645 5.21 -18.63 16.66
CA SER A 645 4.59 -17.33 16.95
C SER A 645 3.07 -17.45 17.14
N ALA A 646 2.40 -18.26 16.30
CA ALA A 646 0.97 -18.50 16.43
C ALA A 646 0.59 -19.23 17.74
N GLU A 647 1.37 -20.22 18.16
CA GLU A 647 1.19 -20.87 19.48
C GLU A 647 1.36 -19.85 20.62
N LEU A 648 2.39 -19.00 20.53
CA LEU A 648 2.71 -18.01 21.56
C LEU A 648 1.68 -16.88 21.67
N LYS A 649 1.01 -16.48 20.58
CA LYS A 649 -0.08 -15.49 20.63
C LYS A 649 -1.24 -15.93 21.52
N SER A 650 -1.43 -17.25 21.71
CA SER A 650 -2.46 -17.81 22.59
C SER A 650 -2.03 -17.97 24.05
N LEU A 651 -0.75 -17.69 24.35
CA LEU A 651 -0.14 -17.93 25.65
C LEU A 651 -0.14 -16.67 26.53
N ASP A 652 -0.45 -16.84 27.81
CA ASP A 652 -0.13 -15.85 28.85
C ASP A 652 1.38 -15.89 29.16
N SER A 653 2.16 -15.05 28.48
CA SER A 653 3.62 -15.00 28.62
C SER A 653 4.07 -14.57 30.02
N ASP A 654 3.30 -13.71 30.69
CA ASP A 654 3.54 -13.26 32.07
C ASP A 654 3.39 -14.41 33.08
N ALA A 655 2.52 -15.38 32.79
CA ALA A 655 2.39 -16.60 33.59
C ALA A 655 3.57 -17.58 33.41
N LEU A 656 4.26 -17.56 32.26
CA LEU A 656 5.34 -18.50 31.95
C LEU A 656 6.70 -18.08 32.53
N ALA A 657 7.01 -16.78 32.58
CA ALA A 657 8.30 -16.29 33.06
C ALA A 657 8.69 -16.79 34.48
N PRO A 658 7.79 -16.77 35.49
CA PRO A 658 8.10 -17.31 36.82
C PRO A 658 8.27 -18.84 36.86
N ILE A 659 7.71 -19.56 35.89
CA ILE A 659 7.87 -21.01 35.74
C ILE A 659 9.27 -21.29 35.18
N TYR A 660 9.69 -20.52 34.18
CA TYR A 660 11.04 -20.58 33.62
C TYR A 660 12.14 -20.27 34.64
N ASP A 661 11.97 -19.24 35.47
CA ASP A 661 12.96 -18.88 36.49
C ASP A 661 13.23 -20.03 37.48
N ARG A 662 12.22 -20.88 37.74
CA ARG A 662 12.38 -22.08 38.58
C ARG A 662 13.16 -23.19 37.88
N PHE A 663 12.98 -23.36 36.57
CA PHE A 663 13.82 -24.25 35.76
C PHE A 663 15.26 -23.74 35.75
N LEU A 664 15.47 -22.44 35.52
CA LEU A 664 16.80 -21.82 35.49
C LEU A 664 17.54 -22.00 36.81
N ALA A 665 16.84 -21.91 37.94
CA ALA A 665 17.41 -22.20 39.26
C ALA A 665 17.92 -23.64 39.42
N ALA A 666 17.37 -24.61 38.67
CA ALA A 666 17.86 -25.99 38.61
C ALA A 666 18.98 -26.19 37.58
N ASN A 667 19.05 -25.34 36.55
CA ASN A 667 20.04 -25.42 35.47
C ASN A 667 21.48 -25.23 35.97
N GLY A 668 21.71 -24.25 36.85
CA GLY A 668 23.04 -23.99 37.43
C GLY A 668 23.61 -25.21 38.18
N PRO A 669 22.89 -25.77 39.16
CA PRO A 669 23.26 -27.03 39.82
C PRO A 669 23.49 -28.19 38.84
N PHE A 670 22.65 -28.35 37.81
CA PHE A 670 22.81 -29.40 36.81
C PHE A 670 24.12 -29.26 36.01
N LYS A 671 24.45 -28.05 35.54
CA LYS A 671 25.73 -27.77 34.86
C LYS A 671 26.92 -28.11 35.76
N ALA A 672 26.88 -27.67 37.03
CA ALA A 672 27.93 -27.96 38.01
C ALA A 672 28.08 -29.46 38.29
N LEU A 673 26.97 -30.20 38.35
CA LEU A 673 26.98 -31.65 38.50
C LEU A 673 27.59 -32.32 37.28
N ASN A 674 27.22 -31.94 36.06
CA ASN A 674 27.82 -32.48 34.83
C ASN A 674 29.34 -32.29 34.78
N SER A 675 29.86 -31.12 35.19
CA SER A 675 31.30 -30.88 35.26
C SER A 675 32.01 -31.81 36.26
N ARG A 676 31.39 -32.04 37.44
CA ARG A 676 31.92 -33.00 38.43
C ARG A 676 31.83 -34.44 37.90
N TRP A 677 30.74 -34.79 37.23
CA TRP A 677 30.49 -36.13 36.66
C TRP A 677 31.56 -36.55 35.67
N GLN A 678 31.96 -35.64 34.76
CA GLN A 678 33.02 -35.90 33.78
C GLN A 678 34.39 -36.18 34.41
N SER A 679 34.65 -35.61 35.60
CA SER A 679 35.92 -35.73 36.30
C SER A 679 35.95 -36.85 37.35
N ALA A 680 34.79 -37.44 37.66
CA ALA A 680 34.63 -38.48 38.67
C ALA A 680 34.96 -39.88 38.12
N ASP A 681 35.57 -40.70 38.98
CA ASP A 681 35.68 -42.14 38.77
C ASP A 681 34.34 -42.85 39.08
N GLU A 682 34.31 -44.18 38.98
CA GLU A 682 33.07 -44.95 39.11
C GLU A 682 32.39 -44.77 40.48
N ASP A 683 33.17 -44.84 41.56
CA ASP A 683 32.67 -44.65 42.93
C ASP A 683 32.17 -43.21 43.14
N GLY A 684 32.92 -42.21 42.65
CA GLY A 684 32.49 -40.81 42.69
C GLY A 684 31.22 -40.54 41.87
N ARG A 685 30.98 -41.25 40.77
CA ARG A 685 29.73 -41.14 40.00
C ARG A 685 28.53 -41.70 40.76
N TRP A 686 28.70 -42.84 41.44
CA TRP A 686 27.65 -43.39 42.30
C TRP A 686 27.23 -42.41 43.42
N GLU A 687 28.19 -41.69 44.01
CA GLU A 687 27.90 -40.66 45.01
C GLU A 687 27.09 -39.48 44.44
N LEU A 688 27.20 -39.18 43.15
CA LEU A 688 26.50 -38.09 42.47
C LEU A 688 25.08 -38.46 42.00
N VAL A 689 24.73 -39.75 41.89
CA VAL A 689 23.41 -40.21 41.39
C VAL A 689 22.27 -39.64 42.22
N GLY A 690 22.41 -39.59 43.56
CA GLY A 690 21.36 -39.04 44.43
C GLY A 690 21.14 -37.54 44.22
N GLU A 691 22.22 -36.77 44.04
CA GLU A 691 22.13 -35.34 43.73
C GLU A 691 21.51 -35.09 42.35
N LEU A 692 21.79 -35.96 41.38
CA LEU A 692 21.20 -35.91 40.05
C LEU A 692 19.69 -36.20 40.09
N ALA A 693 19.27 -37.22 40.83
CA ALA A 693 17.86 -37.53 41.05
C ALA A 693 17.11 -36.38 41.73
N ASP A 694 17.72 -35.74 42.74
CA ASP A 694 17.16 -34.56 43.41
C ASP A 694 16.96 -33.38 42.43
N ILE A 695 17.91 -33.16 41.51
CA ILE A 695 17.82 -32.12 40.49
C ILE A 695 16.67 -32.42 39.51
N VAL A 696 16.57 -33.65 39.02
CA VAL A 696 15.46 -34.06 38.13
C VAL A 696 14.11 -33.91 38.84
N GLY A 697 14.01 -34.34 40.10
CA GLY A 697 12.79 -34.20 40.91
C GLY A 697 12.37 -32.75 41.18
N ARG A 698 13.30 -31.79 41.22
CA ARG A 698 12.96 -30.35 41.32
C ARG A 698 12.33 -29.78 40.06
N VAL A 699 12.62 -30.37 38.91
CA VAL A 699 12.11 -29.92 37.60
C VAL A 699 10.73 -30.51 37.28
N GLU A 700 10.37 -31.67 37.82
CA GLU A 700 9.06 -32.30 37.59
C GLU A 700 7.86 -31.35 37.85
N PRO A 701 7.75 -30.64 39.00
CA PRO A 701 6.64 -29.71 39.22
C PRO A 701 6.64 -28.51 38.27
N VAL A 702 7.82 -28.15 37.74
CA VAL A 702 7.97 -27.06 36.76
C VAL A 702 7.42 -27.53 35.42
N LEU A 703 7.88 -28.68 34.92
CA LEU A 703 7.43 -29.28 33.67
C LEU A 703 5.92 -29.54 33.65
N ARG A 704 5.35 -30.00 34.77
CA ARG A 704 3.89 -30.19 34.86
C ARG A 704 3.12 -28.89 34.64
N ARG A 705 3.55 -27.79 35.25
CA ARG A 705 2.90 -26.47 35.09
C ARG A 705 3.12 -25.89 33.70
N THR A 706 4.30 -26.10 33.13
CA THR A 706 4.57 -25.71 31.74
C THR A 706 3.67 -26.48 30.79
N THR A 707 3.50 -27.79 30.99
CA THR A 707 2.65 -28.65 30.15
C THR A 707 1.17 -28.25 30.21
N GLU A 708 0.69 -27.75 31.35
CA GLU A 708 -0.69 -27.23 31.49
C GLU A 708 -0.95 -26.02 30.56
N GLN A 709 0.09 -25.24 30.23
CA GLN A 709 0.00 -24.09 29.33
C GLN A 709 0.46 -24.40 27.90
N LEU A 710 1.48 -25.26 27.77
CA LEU A 710 2.12 -25.63 26.51
C LEU A 710 2.22 -27.16 26.45
N PRO A 711 1.19 -27.84 25.91
CA PRO A 711 1.13 -29.31 25.87
C PRO A 711 2.37 -29.99 25.27
N ARG A 712 3.08 -29.31 24.35
CA ARG A 712 4.32 -29.82 23.74
C ARG A 712 5.47 -30.07 24.72
N PHE A 713 5.47 -29.46 25.92
CA PHE A 713 6.45 -29.76 26.97
C PHE A 713 6.19 -31.09 27.70
N GLY A 714 5.04 -31.73 27.49
CA GLY A 714 4.62 -32.91 28.25
C GLY A 714 5.54 -34.13 28.11
N GLY A 715 6.35 -34.19 27.06
CA GLY A 715 7.27 -35.31 26.83
C GLY A 715 8.56 -35.28 27.67
N TYR A 716 8.98 -34.12 28.18
CA TYR A 716 10.30 -33.98 28.82
C TYR A 716 10.44 -34.74 30.15
N ASP A 717 9.39 -34.77 30.98
CA ASP A 717 9.45 -35.41 32.30
C ASP A 717 9.69 -36.93 32.19
N ALA A 718 8.98 -37.59 31.27
CA ALA A 718 9.16 -39.01 31.00
C ALA A 718 10.57 -39.31 30.49
N ARG A 719 11.07 -38.50 29.54
CA ARG A 719 12.41 -38.67 28.94
C ARG A 719 13.54 -38.47 29.96
N LEU A 720 13.41 -37.49 30.85
CA LEU A 720 14.37 -37.27 31.96
C LEU A 720 14.35 -38.43 32.96
N LYS A 721 13.17 -38.95 33.31
CA LYS A 721 13.02 -40.08 34.24
C LYS A 721 13.56 -41.38 33.64
N ASP A 722 13.33 -41.63 32.36
CA ASP A 722 13.87 -42.81 31.67
C ASP A 722 15.40 -42.77 31.62
N ALA A 723 15.99 -41.62 31.28
CA ALA A 723 17.44 -41.44 31.31
C ALA A 723 18.01 -41.59 32.73
N LEU A 724 17.33 -41.07 33.76
CA LEU A 724 17.72 -41.24 35.15
C LEU A 724 17.68 -42.72 35.59
N ALA A 725 16.62 -43.46 35.24
CA ALA A 725 16.50 -44.88 35.54
C ALA A 725 17.64 -45.71 34.91
N LYS A 726 18.12 -45.31 33.73
CA LYS A 726 19.29 -45.92 33.08
C LYS A 726 20.58 -45.67 33.87
N VAL A 727 20.76 -44.46 34.36
CA VAL A 727 21.89 -44.08 35.20
C VAL A 727 21.87 -44.85 36.53
N GLU A 728 20.69 -44.98 37.16
CA GLU A 728 20.49 -45.77 38.38
C GLU A 728 20.77 -47.27 38.18
N ALA A 729 20.57 -47.77 36.96
CA ALA A 729 20.93 -49.14 36.57
C ALA A 729 22.44 -49.32 36.28
N GLY A 730 23.26 -48.27 36.44
CA GLY A 730 24.71 -48.28 36.22
C GLY A 730 25.15 -47.93 34.80
N GLU A 731 24.24 -47.50 33.92
CA GLU A 731 24.57 -47.06 32.56
C GLU A 731 25.03 -45.57 32.56
N PHE A 732 26.20 -45.27 33.12
CA PHE A 732 26.65 -43.88 33.36
C PHE A 732 26.82 -42.97 32.15
N ASP A 733 26.91 -43.54 30.94
CA ASP A 733 26.97 -42.75 29.70
C ASP A 733 25.66 -41.96 29.46
N TRP A 734 24.55 -42.36 30.09
CA TRP A 734 23.26 -41.67 30.02
C TRP A 734 23.18 -40.34 30.81
N VAL A 735 24.27 -39.90 31.45
CA VAL A 735 24.31 -38.54 32.02
C VAL A 735 24.75 -37.51 30.98
N THR A 736 25.87 -37.73 30.28
CA THR A 736 26.52 -36.70 29.46
C THR A 736 26.70 -37.06 27.98
N SER A 737 26.32 -38.26 27.54
CA SER A 737 26.52 -38.66 26.14
C SER A 737 25.62 -37.88 25.18
N VAL A 738 26.23 -37.18 24.22
CA VAL A 738 25.52 -36.47 23.14
C VAL A 738 24.98 -37.40 22.06
N LYS A 739 25.37 -38.68 22.06
CA LYS A 739 24.88 -39.71 21.11
C LYS A 739 23.68 -40.47 21.62
N LEU A 740 23.41 -40.37 22.92
CA LEU A 740 22.26 -40.96 23.58
C LEU A 740 21.25 -39.87 23.90
N GLU A 741 20.02 -40.30 24.16
CA GLU A 741 19.01 -39.47 24.80
C GLU A 741 19.31 -39.36 26.31
N SER A 742 20.53 -38.89 26.61
CA SER A 742 21.05 -38.71 27.97
C SER A 742 20.33 -37.59 28.69
N LEU A 743 20.48 -37.54 30.01
CA LEU A 743 19.99 -36.42 30.82
C LEU A 743 20.50 -35.07 30.28
N HIS A 744 21.77 -34.98 29.89
CA HIS A 744 22.33 -33.77 29.28
C HIS A 744 21.64 -33.40 27.96
N THR A 745 21.41 -34.36 27.07
CA THR A 745 20.76 -34.12 25.77
C THR A 745 19.32 -33.62 25.95
N VAL A 746 18.53 -34.31 26.79
CA VAL A 746 17.13 -33.93 27.05
C VAL A 746 17.05 -32.58 27.77
N TRP A 747 17.97 -32.31 28.70
CA TRP A 747 18.00 -31.05 29.45
C TRP A 747 18.37 -29.85 28.58
N MET A 748 19.33 -30.01 27.67
CA MET A 748 19.72 -28.94 26.75
C MET A 748 18.61 -28.62 25.75
N GLU A 749 17.92 -29.64 25.24
CA GLU A 749 16.74 -29.47 24.40
C GLU A 749 15.62 -28.73 25.15
N LEU A 750 15.29 -29.15 26.38
CA LEU A 750 14.32 -28.47 27.23
C LEU A 750 14.67 -27.00 27.48
N HIS A 751 15.96 -26.70 27.68
CA HIS A 751 16.42 -25.33 27.88
C HIS A 751 16.27 -24.49 26.62
N GLU A 752 16.73 -25.00 25.47
CA GLU A 752 16.58 -24.33 24.17
C GLU A 752 15.11 -24.04 23.86
N ASP A 753 14.25 -24.99 24.19
CA ASP A 753 12.82 -24.88 23.99
C ASP A 753 12.20 -23.72 24.80
N TYR A 754 12.54 -23.61 26.09
CA TYR A 754 12.13 -22.43 26.87
C TYR A 754 12.68 -21.11 26.31
N LEU A 755 13.92 -21.09 25.81
CA LEU A 755 14.52 -19.89 25.23
C LEU A 755 13.75 -19.42 23.99
N GLN A 756 13.44 -20.34 23.07
CA GLN A 756 12.64 -20.03 21.88
C GLN A 756 11.22 -19.57 22.24
N THR A 757 10.60 -20.20 23.26
CA THR A 757 9.26 -19.82 23.75
C THR A 757 9.22 -18.41 24.33
N LEU A 758 10.30 -18.00 25.01
CA LEU A 758 10.39 -16.69 25.68
C LEU A 758 11.05 -15.61 24.81
N GLY A 759 11.46 -15.94 23.58
CA GLY A 759 12.19 -15.03 22.70
C GLY A 759 13.53 -14.54 23.27
N ARG A 760 14.22 -15.38 24.07
CA ARG A 760 15.50 -15.02 24.73
C ARG A 760 16.67 -15.69 24.04
N SER A 761 17.78 -14.98 23.89
CA SER A 761 19.04 -15.56 23.40
C SER A 761 19.89 -16.17 24.53
N ARG A 762 20.77 -17.12 24.18
CA ARG A 762 21.77 -17.68 25.12
C ARG A 762 22.74 -16.62 25.65
N GLU A 763 23.03 -15.58 24.87
CA GLU A 763 23.89 -14.45 25.27
C GLU A 763 23.25 -13.60 26.37
N GLU A 764 21.96 -13.27 26.23
CA GLU A 764 21.22 -12.48 27.22
C GLU A 764 21.06 -13.22 28.55
N GLU A 765 21.04 -14.56 28.51
CA GLU A 765 20.93 -15.40 29.70
C GLU A 765 22.30 -15.67 30.39
N GLY A 766 23.42 -15.47 29.68
CA GLY A 766 24.76 -15.81 30.19
C GLY A 766 25.05 -17.32 30.21
N SER A 767 24.42 -18.09 29.32
CA SER A 767 24.43 -19.55 29.29
C SER A 767 25.26 -20.09 28.12
N TYR A 768 26.59 -20.13 28.31
CA TYR A 768 27.49 -20.97 27.53
C TYR A 768 27.86 -22.26 28.29
#